data_AF-R7TPE2-F1
#
_entry.id   AF-R7TPE2-F1
#
_cell.length_a   1.000
_cell.length_b   1.000
_cell.length_c   1.000
_cell.angle_alpha   90.00
_cell.angle_beta   90.00
_cell.angle_gamma   90.00
#
_symmetry.space_group_name_H-M   'P 1'
#
loop_
_entity.id
_entity.type
_entity.pdbx_description
1 polymer ?
#
loop_
_entity_poly.entity_id
_entity_poly.type
_entity_poly.pdbx_seq_one_letter_code
_entity_poly.pdbx_strand_id
1 'polypeptide(L)'
;MSCLWVLMPNTRDGWDIDPLSIGLAVFIGLLVGGLIALGCWKLCIKDIMRYKKMDPECGYMASNRYASHQREHLIVQTKSMKKRNRAMQQQKQKRLQSAKKKKGDQGPLVIITTLTLEPAKTEEPKVNGKEGKKGAGVDGEESGMVRGLGDALLLDNPGAVEAEIARQDTEAVNNLEKELREENLNTMVQLLRTMLNQQLSKGKVNANQYKDIMKQYQDGMDNAIRTTQREQEEEEEEFRKKHKDPVVLQKELDKLHPKYVQKLNGLVQDEKENIRKKLAGQTQLTESELDALMANLAENMANHESKLGAERARQAANLEERLAQRQQLVEFNRAEKKIMEKDSEARLEIKSALLKEMVDDGKLSDRQRQEILDEYSADEEKVKTRHMEEMQKQKLALAEKLRKRREGRMEEVEKEQEKEREEFLNQTDQSTDPAAVVDGYHQLMQNQRQDREALLDEMDQAEAEELKHLIKGHQKDIEHELTEQEDNFKERLASKPDISKKDIDQLMNRYEAELEDYEELKSAEKKRMRGRMEEKLEKRRLKAEAEAKKDIAEQCALKEQQDATLEKVLKSQVELTQEMEQKLQARKSKVAELKEKVEETNKSKKEMKEKEKEAIMKQIEEEEKRLEADKKQQLQDLRERVSSETAAALGEQERQLGLLIARLQVGQARRLAIIEKQDKTIKELEDQLVNHVAKDAGGDQGLDEVDGGPSDVVDAILVQHQNQVEQLQDRMEEVKERQEQMLQEKLQAKQIKKKRDIENKLEKEAEVDWKKQRSRGAGQRELLNQELEEELHRELDERKKNFLAQVAVIGKVSKDEMAELVDNAVIGGSMEE
;
A
#
# COMPACT_ATOMS: atom_id res chain seq x y z
N MET A 1 16.23 -53.51 -21.27
CA MET A 1 17.49 -54.26 -21.39
C MET A 1 18.47 -53.66 -20.40
N SER A 2 18.96 -54.49 -19.47
CA SER A 2 20.25 -54.40 -18.75
C SER A 2 20.53 -53.13 -17.93
N CYS A 3 20.85 -53.10 -16.64
CA CYS A 3 21.08 -54.06 -15.57
C CYS A 3 20.97 -53.26 -14.26
N LEU A 4 20.20 -53.72 -13.27
CA LEU A 4 20.35 -53.29 -11.87
C LEU A 4 19.68 -54.36 -11.00
N TRP A 5 20.53 -55.24 -10.47
CA TRP A 5 20.20 -56.22 -9.43
C TRP A 5 21.12 -55.88 -8.26
N VAL A 6 20.56 -55.32 -7.19
CA VAL A 6 21.22 -55.23 -5.89
C VAL A 6 20.30 -55.88 -4.87
N LEU A 7 20.91 -56.75 -4.09
CA LEU A 7 20.35 -57.67 -3.11
C LEU A 7 19.48 -56.98 -2.04
N MET A 8 18.33 -57.58 -1.75
CA MET A 8 17.74 -57.55 -0.39
C MET A 8 17.56 -58.99 0.11
N PRO A 9 17.85 -59.26 1.39
CA PRO A 9 17.76 -60.59 1.96
C PRO A 9 16.32 -60.99 2.28
N ASN A 10 16.11 -62.28 2.09
CA ASN A 10 14.89 -63.04 2.13
C ASN A 10 14.47 -63.30 3.59
N THR A 11 13.46 -62.60 4.11
CA THR A 11 12.71 -63.04 5.30
C THR A 11 11.36 -63.58 4.88
N ARG A 12 11.31 -64.91 4.83
CA ARG A 12 10.16 -65.75 4.52
C ARG A 12 9.40 -65.98 5.83
N ASP A 13 8.33 -65.23 6.06
CA ASP A 13 7.24 -65.67 6.94
C ASP A 13 5.92 -65.34 6.24
N GLY A 14 5.24 -66.41 5.82
CA GLY A 14 4.08 -66.39 4.96
C GLY A 14 2.85 -65.84 5.67
N TRP A 15 2.32 -64.75 5.12
CA TRP A 15 0.90 -64.45 5.16
C TRP A 15 0.40 -64.68 3.73
N ASP A 16 -0.16 -65.85 3.46
CA ASP A 16 -0.87 -66.13 2.21
C ASP A 16 -2.15 -65.28 2.20
N ILE A 17 -2.00 -64.00 1.83
CA ILE A 17 -3.12 -63.12 1.57
C ILE A 17 -3.61 -63.45 0.16
N ASP A 18 -4.72 -64.18 0.09
CA ASP A 18 -5.38 -64.54 -1.16
C ASP A 18 -5.51 -63.29 -2.06
N PRO A 19 -5.04 -63.32 -3.32
CA PRO A 19 -5.15 -62.19 -4.25
C PRO A 19 -6.58 -61.66 -4.40
N LEU A 20 -7.55 -62.54 -4.18
CA LEU A 20 -8.98 -62.22 -4.18
C LEU A 20 -9.38 -61.28 -3.04
N SER A 21 -8.78 -61.45 -1.86
CA SER A 21 -9.06 -60.61 -0.68
C SER A 21 -8.47 -59.20 -0.83
N ILE A 22 -7.29 -59.09 -1.44
CA ILE A 22 -6.69 -57.80 -1.82
C ILE A 22 -7.56 -57.10 -2.87
N GLY A 23 -8.01 -57.84 -3.89
CA GLY A 23 -8.91 -57.32 -4.91
C GLY A 23 -10.23 -56.81 -4.34
N LEU A 24 -10.83 -57.56 -3.40
CA LEU A 24 -12.08 -57.17 -2.74
C LEU A 24 -11.88 -55.92 -1.85
N ALA A 25 -10.77 -55.85 -1.10
CA ALA A 25 -10.46 -54.70 -0.25
C ALA A 25 -10.27 -53.41 -1.07
N VAL A 26 -9.60 -53.49 -2.22
CA VAL A 26 -9.45 -52.36 -3.14
C VAL A 26 -10.80 -51.93 -3.72
N PHE A 27 -11.65 -52.89 -4.09
CA PHE A 27 -12.97 -52.57 -4.65
C PHE A 27 -13.90 -51.92 -3.62
N ILE A 28 -13.91 -52.43 -2.38
CA ILE A 28 -14.65 -51.84 -1.26
C ILE A 28 -14.10 -50.44 -0.94
N GLY A 29 -12.77 -50.27 -0.93
CA GLY A 29 -12.13 -48.97 -0.73
C GLY A 29 -12.55 -47.92 -1.77
N LEU A 30 -12.63 -48.31 -3.04
CA LEU A 30 -13.11 -47.43 -4.11
C LEU A 30 -14.60 -47.06 -3.97
N LEU A 31 -15.45 -48.01 -3.58
CA LEU A 31 -16.88 -47.75 -3.35
C LEU A 31 -17.10 -46.82 -2.15
N VAL A 32 -16.41 -47.06 -1.03
CA VAL A 32 -16.49 -46.21 0.17
C VAL A 32 -15.93 -44.82 -0.15
N GLY A 33 -14.80 -44.72 -0.84
CA GLY A 33 -14.23 -43.44 -1.29
C GLY A 33 -15.19 -42.66 -2.20
N GLY A 34 -15.86 -43.33 -3.14
CA GLY A 34 -16.86 -42.73 -4.01
C GLY A 34 -18.08 -42.19 -3.25
N LEU A 35 -18.58 -42.93 -2.25
CA LEU A 35 -19.70 -42.50 -1.42
C LEU A 35 -19.35 -41.30 -0.53
N ILE A 36 -18.14 -41.28 0.04
CA ILE A 36 -17.64 -40.13 0.81
C ILE A 36 -17.51 -38.89 -0.10
N ALA A 37 -16.95 -39.05 -1.30
CA ALA A 37 -16.83 -37.96 -2.27
C ALA A 37 -18.21 -37.39 -2.68
N LEU A 38 -19.21 -38.25 -2.91
CA LEU A 38 -20.60 -37.85 -3.19
C LEU A 38 -21.26 -37.12 -2.01
N GLY A 39 -20.98 -37.54 -0.77
CA GLY A 39 -21.42 -36.86 0.44
C GLY A 39 -20.81 -35.46 0.56
N CYS A 40 -19.49 -35.34 0.39
CA CYS A 40 -18.77 -34.08 0.39
C CYS A 40 -19.26 -33.14 -0.73
N TRP A 41 -19.48 -33.66 -1.94
CA TRP A 41 -20.02 -32.91 -3.07
C TRP A 41 -21.41 -32.30 -2.75
N LYS A 42 -22.31 -33.08 -2.14
CA LYS A 42 -23.63 -32.59 -1.72
C LYS A 42 -23.56 -31.52 -0.64
N LEU A 43 -22.63 -31.64 0.31
CA LEU A 43 -22.40 -30.63 1.35
C LEU A 43 -21.85 -29.34 0.74
N CYS A 44 -20.84 -29.43 -0.13
CA CYS A 44 -20.29 -28.28 -0.84
C CYS A 44 -21.33 -27.56 -1.70
N ILE A 45 -22.20 -28.28 -2.44
CA ILE A 45 -23.29 -27.66 -3.21
C ILE A 45 -24.30 -26.97 -2.28
N LYS A 46 -24.64 -27.57 -1.14
CA LYS A 46 -25.59 -26.98 -0.19
C LYS A 46 -25.03 -25.70 0.45
N ASP A 47 -23.72 -25.66 0.73
CA ASP A 47 -23.05 -24.47 1.24
C ASP A 47 -22.90 -23.39 0.16
N ILE A 48 -22.59 -23.75 -1.10
CA ILE A 48 -22.59 -22.81 -2.23
C ILE A 48 -23.98 -22.20 -2.46
N MET A 49 -25.05 -22.99 -2.32
CA MET A 49 -26.42 -22.47 -2.44
C MET A 49 -26.85 -21.62 -1.24
N ARG A 50 -26.35 -21.88 -0.02
CA ARG A 50 -26.53 -20.98 1.12
C ARG A 50 -25.76 -19.67 0.94
N TYR A 51 -24.55 -19.74 0.39
CA TYR A 51 -23.73 -18.56 0.09
C TYR A 51 -24.38 -17.65 -0.98
N LYS A 52 -25.15 -18.23 -1.92
CA LYS A 52 -25.90 -17.48 -2.94
C LYS A 52 -27.19 -16.82 -2.42
N LYS A 53 -27.65 -17.14 -1.21
CA LYS A 53 -28.89 -16.61 -0.61
C LYS A 53 -28.65 -15.53 0.45
N MET A 54 -27.40 -15.19 0.78
CA MET A 54 -27.08 -13.99 1.55
C MET A 54 -27.03 -12.78 0.62
N ASP A 55 -27.69 -11.70 1.04
CA ASP A 55 -28.03 -10.51 0.23
C ASP A 55 -26.86 -9.90 -0.57
N PRO A 56 -27.13 -9.40 -1.80
CA PRO A 56 -26.13 -8.78 -2.68
C PRO A 56 -25.75 -7.33 -2.31
N GLU A 57 -26.27 -6.74 -1.24
CA GLU A 57 -26.01 -5.32 -0.91
C GLU A 57 -24.72 -5.06 -0.11
N CYS A 58 -23.92 -6.08 0.21
CA CYS A 58 -22.64 -5.86 0.89
C CYS A 58 -21.48 -5.78 -0.11
N GLY A 59 -20.93 -4.57 -0.30
CA GLY A 59 -19.76 -4.28 -1.16
C GLY A 59 -18.50 -5.14 -0.89
N TYR A 60 -18.48 -5.89 0.22
CA TYR A 60 -17.44 -6.85 0.58
C TYR A 60 -17.25 -7.98 -0.44
N MET A 61 -18.31 -8.40 -1.13
CA MET A 61 -18.26 -9.51 -2.11
C MET A 61 -17.82 -9.07 -3.52
N ALA A 62 -17.80 -7.77 -3.80
CA ALA A 62 -17.28 -7.22 -5.07
C ALA A 62 -15.74 -7.17 -5.05
N SER A 63 -15.15 -6.79 -3.91
CA SER A 63 -13.68 -6.76 -3.73
C SER A 63 -13.07 -8.17 -3.76
N ASN A 64 -13.68 -9.16 -3.12
CA ASN A 64 -13.15 -10.53 -3.12
C ASN A 64 -13.32 -11.23 -4.49
N ARG A 65 -14.40 -10.91 -5.23
CA ARG A 65 -14.54 -11.32 -6.63
C ARG A 65 -13.52 -10.63 -7.54
N TYR A 66 -13.25 -9.35 -7.33
CA TYR A 66 -12.22 -8.62 -8.07
C TYR A 66 -10.82 -9.19 -7.82
N ALA A 67 -10.47 -9.50 -6.56
CA ALA A 67 -9.20 -10.12 -6.19
C ALA A 67 -9.05 -11.55 -6.74
N SER A 68 -10.10 -12.36 -6.70
CA SER A 68 -10.11 -13.70 -7.31
C SER A 68 -9.97 -13.62 -8.84
N HIS A 69 -10.67 -12.68 -9.47
CA HIS A 69 -10.62 -12.49 -10.93
C HIS A 69 -9.25 -11.95 -11.37
N GLN A 70 -8.62 -11.09 -10.57
CA GLN A 70 -7.24 -10.63 -10.76
C GLN A 70 -6.23 -11.78 -10.66
N ARG A 71 -6.35 -12.68 -9.67
CA ARG A 71 -5.48 -13.88 -9.57
C ARG A 71 -5.63 -14.81 -10.77
N GLU A 72 -6.86 -15.07 -11.22
CA GLU A 72 -7.09 -15.89 -12.41
C GLU A 72 -6.56 -15.21 -13.69
N HIS A 73 -6.71 -13.88 -13.80
CA HIS A 73 -6.16 -13.11 -14.91
C HIS A 73 -4.63 -13.14 -14.92
N LEU A 74 -3.98 -13.01 -13.77
CA LEU A 74 -2.52 -13.12 -13.61
C LEU A 74 -2.01 -14.51 -13.99
N ILE A 75 -2.72 -15.58 -13.60
CA ILE A 75 -2.38 -16.96 -13.97
C ILE A 75 -2.53 -17.18 -15.49
N VAL A 76 -3.55 -16.59 -16.12
CA VAL A 76 -3.75 -16.68 -17.57
C VAL A 76 -2.72 -15.84 -18.33
N GLN A 77 -2.39 -14.63 -17.85
CA GLN A 77 -1.35 -13.77 -18.44
C GLN A 77 0.05 -14.37 -18.30
N THR A 78 0.44 -14.88 -17.13
CA THR A 78 1.74 -15.55 -16.95
C THR A 78 1.88 -16.79 -17.84
N LYS A 79 0.81 -17.55 -18.06
CA LYS A 79 0.80 -18.65 -19.04
C LYS A 79 0.92 -18.15 -20.48
N SER A 80 0.25 -17.04 -20.82
CA SER A 80 0.34 -16.40 -22.15
C SER A 80 1.75 -15.85 -22.42
N MET A 81 2.37 -15.18 -21.44
CA MET A 81 3.72 -14.65 -21.50
C MET A 81 4.77 -15.75 -21.63
N LYS A 82 4.67 -16.82 -20.82
CA LYS A 82 5.52 -18.01 -20.98
C LYS A 82 5.39 -18.63 -22.38
N LYS A 83 4.20 -18.59 -22.99
CA LYS A 83 3.97 -19.06 -24.36
C LYS A 83 4.59 -18.12 -25.41
N ARG A 84 4.48 -16.80 -25.26
CA ARG A 84 5.15 -15.80 -26.11
C ARG A 84 6.68 -15.90 -26.02
N ASN A 85 7.24 -16.03 -24.82
CA ASN A 85 8.69 -16.20 -24.63
C ASN A 85 9.22 -17.50 -25.25
N ARG A 86 8.48 -18.61 -25.13
CA ARG A 86 8.83 -19.86 -25.84
C ARG A 86 8.77 -19.68 -27.36
N ALA A 87 7.77 -18.98 -27.90
CA ALA A 87 7.68 -18.70 -29.33
C ALA A 87 8.83 -17.81 -29.83
N MET A 88 9.20 -16.78 -29.06
CA MET A 88 10.30 -15.87 -29.38
C MET A 88 11.66 -16.60 -29.34
N GLN A 89 11.89 -17.44 -28.33
CA GLN A 89 13.09 -18.30 -28.27
C GLN A 89 13.16 -19.29 -29.44
N GLN A 90 12.04 -19.91 -29.82
CA GLN A 90 11.98 -20.78 -31.00
C GLN A 90 12.25 -20.01 -32.31
N GLN A 91 11.77 -18.77 -32.44
CA GLN A 91 12.05 -17.91 -33.59
C GLN A 91 13.54 -17.51 -33.66
N LYS A 92 14.16 -17.21 -32.50
CA LYS A 92 15.60 -16.92 -32.39
C LYS A 92 16.44 -18.15 -32.75
N GLN A 93 16.07 -19.35 -32.30
CA GLN A 93 16.72 -20.60 -32.70
C GLN A 93 16.56 -20.89 -34.20
N LYS A 94 15.37 -20.68 -34.78
CA LYS A 94 15.16 -20.81 -36.24
C LYS A 94 16.00 -19.83 -37.04
N ARG A 95 16.18 -18.58 -36.57
CA ARG A 95 17.08 -17.58 -37.18
C ARG A 95 18.55 -17.98 -37.08
N LEU A 96 18.98 -18.54 -35.95
CA LEU A 96 20.35 -19.05 -35.78
C LEU A 96 20.62 -20.28 -36.67
N GLN A 97 19.65 -21.18 -36.81
CA GLN A 97 19.76 -22.34 -37.69
C GLN A 97 19.74 -21.94 -39.17
N SER A 98 18.92 -20.96 -39.58
CA SER A 98 18.93 -20.45 -40.95
C SER A 98 20.19 -19.63 -41.28
N ALA A 99 20.77 -18.93 -40.31
CA ALA A 99 22.08 -18.27 -40.44
C ALA A 99 23.23 -19.29 -40.57
N LYS A 100 23.17 -20.42 -39.86
CA LYS A 100 24.13 -21.52 -40.02
C LYS A 100 23.96 -22.25 -41.36
N LYS A 101 22.73 -22.41 -41.85
CA LYS A 101 22.44 -23.02 -43.17
C LYS A 101 22.84 -22.13 -44.36
N LYS A 102 22.92 -20.80 -44.16
CA LYS A 102 23.43 -19.84 -45.15
C LYS A 102 24.97 -19.69 -45.15
N LYS A 103 25.70 -20.38 -44.26
CA LYS A 103 27.17 -20.39 -44.21
C LYS A 103 27.78 -21.73 -44.67
N GLY A 104 27.07 -22.49 -45.49
CA GLY A 104 27.68 -23.48 -46.39
C GLY A 104 27.94 -22.81 -47.73
N ASP A 105 29.14 -22.97 -48.29
CA ASP A 105 29.63 -22.35 -49.52
C ASP A 105 29.87 -20.84 -49.49
N GLN A 106 30.91 -20.44 -48.75
CA GLN A 106 32.04 -19.66 -49.31
C GLN A 106 33.15 -19.54 -48.26
N GLY A 107 34.36 -19.90 -48.68
CA GLY A 107 35.58 -19.89 -47.86
C GLY A 107 35.96 -18.49 -47.34
N PRO A 108 36.89 -18.41 -46.38
CA PRO A 108 37.19 -17.17 -45.70
C PRO A 108 37.97 -16.22 -46.61
N LEU A 109 37.34 -15.11 -47.01
CA LEU A 109 38.04 -13.99 -47.63
C LEU A 109 38.44 -13.00 -46.53
N VAL A 110 39.74 -12.90 -46.31
CA VAL A 110 40.40 -11.85 -45.54
C VAL A 110 40.26 -10.54 -46.31
N ILE A 111 39.58 -9.55 -45.73
CA ILE A 111 39.73 -8.15 -46.14
C ILE A 111 40.13 -7.35 -44.90
N ILE A 112 41.36 -6.84 -44.98
CA ILE A 112 41.97 -5.86 -44.11
C ILE A 112 41.34 -4.50 -44.47
N THR A 113 40.70 -3.85 -43.52
CA THR A 113 40.51 -2.39 -43.57
C THR A 113 40.98 -1.80 -42.24
N THR A 114 42.11 -1.13 -42.35
CA THR A 114 42.81 -0.36 -41.31
C THR A 114 41.97 0.82 -40.82
N LEU A 115 41.68 0.85 -39.52
CA LEU A 115 41.44 2.08 -38.77
C LEU A 115 42.38 2.04 -37.56
N THR A 116 43.44 2.81 -37.69
CA THR A 116 44.51 3.04 -36.71
C THR A 116 43.98 3.79 -35.49
N LEU A 117 44.01 3.13 -34.33
CA LEU A 117 44.12 3.77 -33.02
C LEU A 117 45.33 3.14 -32.33
N GLU A 118 46.31 3.99 -32.03
CA GLU A 118 47.54 3.61 -31.32
C GLU A 118 47.23 3.08 -29.91
N PRO A 119 47.94 2.03 -29.44
CA PRO A 119 47.85 1.58 -28.06
C PRO A 119 48.76 2.41 -27.14
N ALA A 120 48.16 3.06 -26.15
CA ALA A 120 48.89 3.65 -25.04
C ALA A 120 49.55 2.52 -24.20
N LYS A 121 50.85 2.68 -23.98
CA LYS A 121 51.72 1.76 -23.25
C LYS A 121 51.34 1.68 -21.78
N THR A 122 51.32 0.45 -21.27
CA THR A 122 51.50 0.09 -19.86
C THR A 122 52.81 0.66 -19.32
N GLU A 123 52.71 1.54 -18.31
CA GLU A 123 53.80 1.83 -17.38
C GLU A 123 53.38 1.37 -15.98
N GLU A 124 54.23 0.54 -15.37
CA GLU A 124 54.16 0.15 -13.96
C GLU A 124 54.45 1.36 -13.05
N PRO A 125 53.69 1.58 -11.97
CA PRO A 125 54.01 2.65 -11.03
C PRO A 125 55.07 2.17 -10.03
N LYS A 126 56.21 2.87 -10.04
CA LYS A 126 57.23 2.81 -8.99
C LYS A 126 56.66 3.30 -7.67
N VAL A 127 56.89 2.48 -6.65
CA VAL A 127 56.75 2.79 -5.23
C VAL A 127 57.56 4.05 -4.88
N ASN A 128 56.89 5.04 -4.30
CA ASN A 128 57.54 6.00 -3.42
C ASN A 128 56.55 6.44 -2.34
N GLY A 129 56.91 6.17 -1.09
CA GLY A 129 56.08 6.39 0.07
C GLY A 129 55.81 7.86 0.35
N LYS A 130 54.57 8.13 0.75
CA LYS A 130 54.20 9.18 1.70
C LYS A 130 52.90 8.77 2.37
N GLU A 131 53.01 8.48 3.66
CA GLU A 131 51.88 8.27 4.56
C GLU A 131 50.95 9.47 4.53
N GLY A 132 49.67 9.21 4.26
CA GLY A 132 48.61 10.20 4.31
C GLY A 132 47.28 9.47 4.44
N LYS A 133 46.78 9.39 5.68
CA LYS A 133 45.41 8.98 6.03
C LYS A 133 44.42 9.61 5.04
N LYS A 134 43.80 8.78 4.21
CA LYS A 134 42.57 9.11 3.47
C LYS A 134 41.52 8.07 3.84
N GLY A 135 40.58 8.49 4.69
CA GLY A 135 39.33 7.78 4.89
C GLY A 135 38.56 7.72 3.58
N ALA A 136 37.91 6.58 3.36
CA ALA A 136 37.00 6.34 2.26
C ALA A 136 35.83 7.34 2.33
N GLY A 137 35.83 8.30 1.42
CA GLY A 137 34.67 9.10 1.06
C GLY A 137 34.43 8.88 -0.43
N VAL A 138 33.59 7.90 -0.75
CA VAL A 138 33.08 7.66 -2.10
C VAL A 138 31.76 8.42 -2.19
N ASP A 139 31.85 9.75 -2.28
CA ASP A 139 30.71 10.62 -2.60
C ASP A 139 30.97 11.21 -3.99
N GLY A 140 30.74 10.40 -5.01
CA GLY A 140 30.70 10.79 -6.41
C GLY A 140 29.31 10.48 -6.96
N GLU A 141 28.66 11.47 -7.55
CA GLU A 141 27.30 11.45 -8.07
C GLU A 141 27.05 10.30 -9.07
N GLU A 142 26.57 9.15 -8.57
CA GLU A 142 25.99 8.04 -9.35
C GLU A 142 24.46 8.17 -9.44
N SER A 143 23.92 9.40 -9.54
CA SER A 143 22.49 9.72 -9.37
C SER A 143 21.55 9.20 -10.48
N GLY A 144 22.01 8.29 -11.34
CA GLY A 144 21.19 7.69 -12.40
C GLY A 144 21.47 6.22 -12.69
N MET A 145 22.36 5.55 -11.94
CA MET A 145 22.61 4.12 -12.12
C MET A 145 21.52 3.32 -11.41
N VAL A 146 20.85 2.43 -12.13
CA VAL A 146 19.86 1.51 -11.54
C VAL A 146 20.61 0.49 -10.67
N ARG A 147 20.64 0.74 -9.37
CA ARG A 147 21.29 -0.15 -8.40
C ARG A 147 20.44 -1.37 -8.08
N GLY A 148 21.09 -2.45 -7.70
CA GLY A 148 20.46 -3.75 -7.47
C GLY A 148 20.72 -4.34 -6.10
N LEU A 149 20.06 -5.46 -5.81
CA LEU A 149 20.33 -6.25 -4.61
C LEU A 149 21.79 -6.70 -4.57
N GLY A 150 22.42 -6.95 -5.74
CA GLY A 150 23.83 -7.26 -5.84
C GLY A 150 24.72 -6.23 -5.13
N ASP A 151 24.41 -4.94 -5.22
CA ASP A 151 25.19 -3.87 -4.59
C ASP A 151 25.16 -3.93 -3.07
N ALA A 152 23.97 -4.18 -2.51
CA ALA A 152 23.79 -4.32 -1.08
C ALA A 152 24.52 -5.58 -0.56
N LEU A 153 24.45 -6.70 -1.28
CA LEU A 153 25.06 -7.97 -0.86
C LEU A 153 26.60 -7.99 -0.88
N LEU A 154 27.24 -6.98 -1.48
CA LEU A 154 28.70 -6.86 -1.51
C LEU A 154 29.26 -6.16 -0.27
N LEU A 155 28.41 -5.47 0.49
CA LEU A 155 28.83 -4.73 1.67
C LEU A 155 29.07 -5.71 2.83
N ASP A 156 30.22 -5.58 3.48
CA ASP A 156 30.60 -6.49 4.58
C ASP A 156 29.94 -6.13 5.91
N ASN A 157 29.51 -4.87 6.09
CA ASN A 157 28.91 -4.38 7.32
C ASN A 157 27.37 -4.44 7.23
N PRO A 158 26.67 -5.11 8.17
CA PRO A 158 25.20 -5.19 8.17
C PRO A 158 24.52 -3.81 8.17
N GLY A 159 25.05 -2.82 8.90
CA GLY A 159 24.49 -1.47 8.90
C GLY A 159 24.62 -0.78 7.54
N ALA A 160 25.69 -1.07 6.79
CA ALA A 160 25.88 -0.54 5.44
C ALA A 160 24.93 -1.23 4.44
N VAL A 161 24.69 -2.55 4.59
CA VAL A 161 23.71 -3.29 3.77
C VAL A 161 22.30 -2.74 3.97
N GLU A 162 21.89 -2.56 5.23
CA GLU A 162 20.57 -2.00 5.56
C GLU A 162 20.41 -0.57 5.05
N ALA A 163 21.44 0.27 5.20
CA ALA A 163 21.44 1.63 4.69
C ALA A 163 21.35 1.67 3.16
N GLU A 164 22.08 0.81 2.44
CA GLU A 164 22.02 0.77 0.97
C GLU A 164 20.67 0.27 0.46
N ILE A 165 20.07 -0.74 1.11
CA ILE A 165 18.70 -1.18 0.78
C ILE A 165 17.73 -0.02 0.98
N ALA A 166 17.73 0.61 2.15
CA ALA A 166 16.84 1.74 2.46
C ALA A 166 17.02 2.92 1.47
N ARG A 167 18.25 3.17 1.03
CA ARG A 167 18.56 4.17 0.00
C ARG A 167 17.93 3.82 -1.34
N GLN A 168 18.08 2.57 -1.79
CA GLN A 168 17.46 2.08 -3.03
C GLN A 168 15.92 2.17 -2.97
N ASP A 169 15.32 1.92 -1.82
CA ASP A 169 13.86 1.99 -1.69
C ASP A 169 13.35 3.43 -1.69
N THR A 170 14.05 4.31 -0.99
CA THR A 170 13.74 5.75 -1.01
C THR A 170 13.81 6.28 -2.43
N GLU A 171 14.84 5.87 -3.18
CA GLU A 171 14.99 6.21 -4.60
C GLU A 171 13.86 5.61 -5.46
N ALA A 172 13.47 4.36 -5.22
CA ALA A 172 12.36 3.71 -5.91
C ALA A 172 11.00 4.40 -5.64
N VAL A 173 10.73 4.81 -4.39
CA VAL A 173 9.53 5.57 -4.01
C VAL A 173 9.51 6.93 -4.69
N ASN A 174 10.63 7.67 -4.65
CA ASN A 174 10.74 8.98 -5.29
C ASN A 174 10.50 8.90 -6.81
N ASN A 175 11.08 7.89 -7.47
CA ASN A 175 10.89 7.64 -8.90
C ASN A 175 9.44 7.27 -9.21
N LEU A 176 8.83 6.40 -8.41
CA LEU A 176 7.42 6.03 -8.54
C LEU A 176 6.51 7.27 -8.42
N GLU A 177 6.74 8.11 -7.42
CA GLU A 177 5.96 9.34 -7.22
C GLU A 177 6.12 10.32 -8.37
N LYS A 178 7.34 10.44 -8.94
CA LYS A 178 7.60 11.24 -10.14
C LYS A 178 6.80 10.70 -11.34
N GLU A 179 6.88 9.40 -11.59
CA GLU A 179 6.15 8.75 -12.68
C GLU A 179 4.63 8.89 -12.54
N LEU A 180 4.08 8.71 -11.34
CA LEU A 180 2.64 8.88 -11.09
C LEU A 180 2.19 10.34 -11.27
N ARG A 181 3.06 11.31 -10.97
CA ARG A 181 2.80 12.73 -11.23
C ARG A 181 2.79 13.01 -12.73
N GLU A 182 3.78 12.49 -13.46
CA GLU A 182 3.85 12.62 -14.92
C GLU A 182 2.64 11.94 -15.59
N GLU A 183 2.23 10.76 -15.12
CA GLU A 183 1.01 10.06 -15.57
C GLU A 183 -0.23 10.92 -15.36
N ASN A 184 -0.38 11.56 -14.19
CA ASN A 184 -1.51 12.43 -13.89
C ASN A 184 -1.61 13.62 -14.87
N LEU A 185 -0.47 14.27 -15.12
CA LEU A 185 -0.40 15.45 -16.00
C LEU A 185 -0.61 15.06 -17.47
N ASN A 186 -0.01 13.97 -17.92
CA ASN A 186 -0.21 13.44 -19.27
C ASN A 186 -1.67 13.06 -19.51
N THR A 187 -2.31 12.40 -18.54
CA THR A 187 -3.73 12.04 -18.64
C THR A 187 -4.61 13.27 -18.71
N MET A 188 -4.30 14.33 -17.96
CA MET A 188 -5.02 15.60 -18.03
C MET A 188 -4.96 16.24 -19.42
N VAL A 189 -3.77 16.23 -20.05
CA VAL A 189 -3.57 16.70 -21.43
C VAL A 189 -4.39 15.85 -22.42
N GLN A 190 -4.39 14.52 -22.27
CA GLN A 190 -5.14 13.63 -23.16
C GLN A 190 -6.66 13.76 -22.99
N LEU A 191 -7.13 13.99 -21.76
CA LEU A 191 -8.54 14.26 -21.49
C LEU A 191 -8.98 15.55 -22.18
N LEU A 192 -8.23 16.65 -22.01
CA LEU A 192 -8.53 17.90 -22.69
C LEU A 192 -8.51 17.73 -24.22
N ARG A 193 -7.51 17.01 -24.76
CA ARG A 193 -7.42 16.69 -26.18
C ARG A 193 -8.69 16.00 -26.68
N THR A 194 -9.11 14.94 -26.01
CA THR A 194 -10.29 14.14 -26.34
C THR A 194 -11.57 14.96 -26.29
N MET A 195 -11.70 15.83 -25.28
CA MET A 195 -12.85 16.72 -25.13
C MET A 195 -12.89 17.81 -26.19
N LEU A 196 -11.74 18.38 -26.57
CA LEU A 196 -11.68 19.33 -27.68
C LEU A 196 -11.92 18.67 -29.03
N ASN A 197 -11.50 17.42 -29.24
CA ASN A 197 -11.85 16.62 -30.42
C ASN A 197 -13.38 16.45 -30.55
N GLN A 198 -14.08 16.21 -29.43
CA GLN A 198 -15.55 16.20 -29.44
C GLN A 198 -16.12 17.55 -29.90
N GLN A 199 -15.59 18.68 -29.43
CA GLN A 199 -16.07 20.01 -29.82
C GLN A 199 -15.70 20.38 -31.26
N LEU A 200 -14.54 19.93 -31.75
CA LEU A 200 -14.11 20.05 -33.13
C LEU A 200 -15.06 19.28 -34.06
N SER A 201 -15.44 18.05 -33.71
CA SER A 201 -16.42 17.26 -34.47
C SER A 201 -17.80 17.91 -34.54
N LYS A 202 -18.16 18.71 -33.53
CA LYS A 202 -19.39 19.51 -33.46
C LYS A 202 -19.28 20.87 -34.17
N GLY A 203 -18.10 21.22 -34.70
CA GLY A 203 -17.84 22.49 -35.40
C GLY A 203 -17.77 23.73 -34.51
N LYS A 204 -17.74 23.56 -33.18
CA LYS A 204 -17.71 24.69 -32.21
C LYS A 204 -16.30 25.25 -31.97
N VAL A 205 -15.31 24.43 -32.27
CA VAL A 205 -13.89 24.77 -32.24
C VAL A 205 -13.34 24.48 -33.63
N ASN A 206 -12.59 25.40 -34.21
CA ASN A 206 -11.90 25.16 -35.48
C ASN A 206 -10.50 24.56 -35.25
N ALA A 207 -9.91 24.00 -36.31
CA ALA A 207 -8.62 23.28 -36.20
C ALA A 207 -7.45 24.18 -35.73
N ASN A 208 -7.49 25.48 -36.01
CA ASN A 208 -6.44 26.41 -35.58
C ASN A 208 -6.59 26.73 -34.08
N GLN A 209 -7.81 27.03 -33.62
CA GLN A 209 -8.14 27.21 -32.20
C GLN A 209 -7.77 25.97 -31.39
N TYR A 210 -8.09 24.79 -31.89
CA TYR A 210 -7.69 23.52 -31.27
C TYR A 210 -6.17 23.42 -31.07
N LYS A 211 -5.39 23.63 -32.15
CA LYS A 211 -3.93 23.55 -32.11
C LYS A 211 -3.32 24.57 -31.16
N ASP A 212 -3.80 25.82 -31.20
CA ASP A 212 -3.28 26.90 -30.37
C ASP A 212 -3.57 26.65 -28.88
N ILE A 213 -4.80 26.23 -28.54
CA ILE A 213 -5.19 25.93 -27.16
C ILE A 213 -4.39 24.73 -26.62
N MET A 214 -4.29 23.65 -27.39
CA MET A 214 -3.55 22.45 -26.97
C MET A 214 -2.06 22.74 -26.78
N LYS A 215 -1.44 23.45 -27.72
CA LYS A 215 -0.02 23.81 -27.62
C LYS A 215 0.24 24.66 -26.38
N GLN A 216 -0.57 25.69 -26.15
CA GLN A 216 -0.38 26.56 -24.99
C GLN A 216 -0.59 25.82 -23.68
N TYR A 217 -1.53 24.87 -23.63
CA TYR A 217 -1.74 24.08 -22.43
C TYR A 217 -0.58 23.12 -22.14
N GLN A 218 -0.07 22.44 -23.18
CA GLN A 218 1.11 21.59 -23.06
C GLN A 218 2.33 22.40 -22.63
N ASP A 219 2.60 23.54 -23.29
CA ASP A 219 3.71 24.44 -22.94
C ASP A 219 3.56 24.98 -21.50
N GLY A 220 2.33 25.31 -21.08
CA GLY A 220 2.02 25.78 -19.72
C GLY A 220 2.29 24.70 -18.66
N MET A 221 1.82 23.47 -18.89
CA MET A 221 2.05 22.33 -18.01
C MET A 221 3.53 21.94 -17.93
N ASP A 222 4.22 21.84 -19.08
CA ASP A 222 5.64 21.54 -19.13
C ASP A 222 6.48 22.59 -18.38
N ASN A 223 6.12 23.87 -18.53
CA ASN A 223 6.76 24.94 -17.78
C ASN A 223 6.50 24.81 -16.27
N ALA A 224 5.27 24.53 -15.85
CA ALA A 224 4.92 24.33 -14.44
C ALA A 224 5.70 23.16 -13.80
N ILE A 225 5.87 22.05 -14.53
CA ILE A 225 6.69 20.92 -14.10
C ILE A 225 8.15 21.35 -13.96
N ARG A 226 8.73 21.94 -15.01
CA ARG A 226 10.16 22.29 -15.06
C ARG A 226 10.54 23.34 -14.03
N THR A 227 9.70 24.35 -13.79
CA THR A 227 9.97 25.37 -12.78
C THR A 227 9.94 24.77 -11.38
N THR A 228 8.92 23.96 -11.08
CA THR A 228 8.79 23.29 -9.78
C THR A 228 9.95 22.33 -9.52
N GLN A 229 10.32 21.51 -10.52
CA GLN A 229 11.44 20.56 -10.41
C GLN A 229 12.78 21.29 -10.20
N ARG A 230 13.07 22.33 -10.99
CA ARG A 230 14.32 23.08 -10.86
C ARG A 230 14.45 23.73 -9.49
N GLU A 231 13.39 24.38 -9.02
CA GLU A 231 13.40 25.00 -7.69
C GLU A 231 13.55 23.94 -6.59
N GLN A 232 12.92 22.77 -6.73
CA GLN A 232 13.10 21.66 -5.80
C GLN A 232 14.57 21.23 -5.77
N GLU A 233 15.17 20.94 -6.92
CA GLU A 233 16.58 20.55 -7.03
C GLU A 233 17.53 21.61 -6.43
N GLU A 234 17.27 22.89 -6.67
CA GLU A 234 18.05 24.01 -6.10
C GLU A 234 17.96 24.04 -4.56
N GLU A 235 16.76 23.89 -3.98
CA GLU A 235 16.59 23.82 -2.52
C GLU A 235 17.18 22.52 -1.92
N GLU A 236 17.05 21.38 -2.62
CA GLU A 236 17.68 20.12 -2.20
C GLU A 236 19.22 20.22 -2.17
N GLU A 237 19.81 20.83 -3.20
CA GLU A 237 21.25 21.10 -3.24
C GLU A 237 21.69 22.03 -2.12
N GLU A 238 20.90 23.07 -1.81
CA GLU A 238 21.21 23.94 -0.68
C GLU A 238 21.20 23.18 0.64
N PHE A 239 20.24 22.28 0.86
CA PHE A 239 20.21 21.46 2.07
C PHE A 239 21.40 20.51 2.13
N ARG A 240 21.77 19.87 1.01
CA ARG A 240 22.96 19.01 0.91
C ARG A 240 24.25 19.78 1.24
N LYS A 241 24.34 21.05 0.83
CA LYS A 241 25.47 21.94 1.15
C LYS A 241 25.47 22.36 2.63
N LYS A 242 24.30 22.60 3.22
CA LYS A 242 24.14 23.10 4.59
C LYS A 242 24.24 22.00 5.66
N HIS A 243 23.78 20.79 5.37
CA HIS A 243 23.70 19.69 6.32
C HIS A 243 24.61 18.54 5.91
N LYS A 244 25.66 18.30 6.72
CA LYS A 244 26.56 17.14 6.57
C LYS A 244 26.05 15.89 7.28
N ASP A 245 25.14 16.06 8.23
CA ASP A 245 24.50 14.95 8.92
C ASP A 245 23.37 14.39 8.02
N PRO A 246 23.47 13.12 7.57
CA PRO A 246 22.50 12.51 6.67
C PRO A 246 21.09 12.44 7.27
N VAL A 247 20.96 12.34 8.60
CA VAL A 247 19.65 12.26 9.26
C VAL A 247 18.94 13.62 9.26
N VAL A 248 19.69 14.69 9.53
CA VAL A 248 19.16 16.06 9.50
C VAL A 248 18.82 16.45 8.06
N LEU A 249 19.69 16.10 7.11
CA LEU A 249 19.46 16.31 5.69
C LEU A 249 18.16 15.64 5.22
N GLN A 250 17.99 14.34 5.51
CA GLN A 250 16.78 13.60 5.12
C GLN A 250 15.51 14.24 5.70
N LYS A 251 15.54 14.67 6.96
CA LYS A 251 14.38 15.31 7.60
C LYS A 251 14.01 16.66 6.97
N GLU A 252 14.98 17.44 6.50
CA GLU A 252 14.68 18.68 5.78
C GLU A 252 14.19 18.40 4.35
N LEU A 253 14.74 17.39 3.67
CA LEU A 253 14.25 16.91 2.37
C LEU A 253 12.79 16.43 2.45
N ASP A 254 12.42 15.69 3.50
CA ASP A 254 11.05 15.21 3.71
C ASP A 254 10.03 16.36 3.88
N LYS A 255 10.44 17.52 4.40
CA LYS A 255 9.58 18.72 4.48
C LYS A 255 9.44 19.44 3.15
N LEU A 256 10.42 19.28 2.27
CA LEU A 256 10.47 19.92 0.97
C LEU A 256 9.39 19.35 0.04
N HIS A 257 9.24 18.03 0.07
CA HIS A 257 8.33 17.30 -0.79
C HIS A 257 6.86 17.83 -0.77
N PRO A 258 6.17 17.96 0.38
CA PRO A 258 4.79 18.45 0.41
C PRO A 258 4.65 19.91 -0.08
N LYS A 259 5.67 20.75 0.12
CA LYS A 259 5.68 22.15 -0.35
C LYS A 259 5.62 22.20 -1.87
N TYR A 260 6.45 21.41 -2.56
CA TYR A 260 6.48 21.40 -4.02
C TYR A 260 5.29 20.69 -4.66
N VAL A 261 4.74 19.66 -4.00
CA VAL A 261 3.48 19.04 -4.42
C VAL A 261 2.34 20.06 -4.37
N GLN A 262 2.23 20.85 -3.29
CA GLN A 262 1.22 21.91 -3.19
C GLN A 262 1.43 23.01 -4.24
N LYS A 263 2.68 23.44 -4.46
CA LYS A 263 3.01 24.44 -5.48
C LYS A 263 2.62 23.97 -6.88
N LEU A 264 2.98 22.74 -7.26
CA LEU A 264 2.61 22.18 -8.55
C LEU A 264 1.10 22.09 -8.71
N ASN A 265 0.39 21.63 -7.69
CA ASN A 265 -1.07 21.58 -7.71
C ASN A 265 -1.69 22.97 -7.92
N GLY A 266 -1.12 24.02 -7.30
CA GLY A 266 -1.50 25.41 -7.53
C GLY A 266 -1.32 25.82 -9.00
N LEU A 267 -0.14 25.60 -9.57
CA LEU A 267 0.15 25.92 -10.98
C LEU A 267 -0.75 25.15 -11.96
N VAL A 268 -1.06 23.89 -11.65
CA VAL A 268 -1.98 23.06 -12.45
C VAL A 268 -3.41 23.64 -12.42
N GLN A 269 -3.87 24.16 -11.28
CA GLN A 269 -5.17 24.83 -11.18
C GLN A 269 -5.18 26.18 -11.92
N ASP A 270 -4.10 26.95 -11.80
CA ASP A 270 -3.93 28.20 -12.56
C ASP A 270 -4.01 27.95 -14.07
N GLU A 271 -3.37 26.88 -14.56
CA GLU A 271 -3.45 26.50 -15.98
C GLU A 271 -4.85 26.02 -16.40
N LYS A 272 -5.59 25.31 -15.53
CA LYS A 272 -7.00 24.98 -15.79
C LYS A 272 -7.86 26.24 -15.94
N GLU A 273 -7.66 27.25 -15.10
CA GLU A 273 -8.35 28.53 -15.22
C GLU A 273 -7.93 29.30 -16.49
N ASN A 274 -6.65 29.26 -16.84
CA ASN A 274 -6.12 29.90 -18.05
C ASN A 274 -6.75 29.30 -19.31
N ILE A 275 -6.92 27.97 -19.37
CA ILE A 275 -7.67 27.33 -20.46
C ILE A 275 -9.11 27.78 -20.47
N ARG A 276 -9.79 27.79 -19.32
CA ARG A 276 -11.21 28.20 -19.25
C ARG A 276 -11.38 29.60 -19.84
N LYS A 277 -10.53 30.55 -19.47
CA LYS A 277 -10.52 31.92 -20.03
C LYS A 277 -10.27 31.93 -21.53
N LYS A 278 -9.35 31.11 -22.04
CA LYS A 278 -9.05 31.02 -23.48
C LYS A 278 -10.19 30.39 -24.27
N LEU A 279 -10.79 29.30 -23.77
CA LEU A 279 -11.96 28.69 -24.40
C LEU A 279 -13.11 29.69 -24.49
N ALA A 280 -13.38 30.44 -23.42
CA ALA A 280 -14.39 31.50 -23.43
C ALA A 280 -14.09 32.61 -24.45
N GLY A 281 -12.82 33.01 -24.58
CA GLY A 281 -12.42 34.13 -25.45
C GLY A 281 -12.19 33.79 -26.92
N GLN A 282 -11.85 32.53 -27.23
CA GLN A 282 -11.41 32.13 -28.57
C GLN A 282 -12.38 31.18 -29.29
N THR A 283 -13.34 30.58 -28.59
CA THR A 283 -14.28 29.60 -29.19
C THR A 283 -15.71 30.11 -29.21
N GLN A 284 -16.60 29.39 -29.89
CA GLN A 284 -18.05 29.69 -29.91
C GLN A 284 -18.82 28.99 -28.79
N LEU A 285 -18.13 28.48 -27.75
CA LEU A 285 -18.76 27.81 -26.62
C LEU A 285 -19.51 28.81 -25.76
N THR A 286 -20.75 28.48 -25.39
CA THR A 286 -21.50 29.25 -24.40
C THR A 286 -20.94 29.00 -22.99
N GLU A 287 -21.21 29.89 -22.04
CA GLU A 287 -20.76 29.75 -20.66
C GLU A 287 -21.24 28.42 -20.03
N SER A 288 -22.50 28.02 -20.28
CA SER A 288 -23.03 26.73 -19.83
C SER A 288 -22.32 25.53 -20.46
N GLU A 289 -21.91 25.62 -21.73
CA GLU A 289 -21.18 24.54 -22.41
C GLU A 289 -19.74 24.45 -21.93
N LEU A 290 -19.12 25.59 -21.63
CA LEU A 290 -17.80 25.65 -21.01
C LEU A 290 -17.82 25.05 -19.60
N ASP A 291 -18.84 25.38 -18.80
CA ASP A 291 -19.00 24.83 -17.46
C ASP A 291 -19.25 23.32 -17.50
N ALA A 292 -20.06 22.83 -18.43
CA ALA A 292 -20.25 21.39 -18.65
C ALA A 292 -18.96 20.69 -19.08
N LEU A 293 -18.14 21.35 -19.93
CA LEU A 293 -16.84 20.83 -20.34
C LEU A 293 -15.88 20.77 -19.14
N MET A 294 -15.76 21.83 -18.34
CA MET A 294 -14.89 21.83 -17.17
C MET A 294 -15.36 20.85 -16.09
N ALA A 295 -16.68 20.68 -15.90
CA ALA A 295 -17.24 19.68 -14.99
C ALA A 295 -16.91 18.25 -15.44
N ASN A 296 -17.05 17.96 -16.73
CA ASN A 296 -16.71 16.65 -17.30
C ASN A 296 -15.19 16.37 -17.23
N LEU A 297 -14.34 17.39 -17.41
CA LEU A 297 -12.90 17.26 -17.19
C LEU A 297 -12.59 16.95 -15.71
N ALA A 298 -13.23 17.65 -14.78
CA ALA A 298 -13.07 17.42 -13.35
C ALA A 298 -13.52 16.02 -12.93
N GLU A 299 -14.65 15.54 -13.46
CA GLU A 299 -15.17 14.19 -13.19
C GLU A 299 -14.20 13.10 -13.67
N ASN A 300 -13.71 13.19 -14.91
CA ASN A 300 -12.74 12.23 -15.43
C ASN A 300 -11.40 12.29 -14.71
N MET A 301 -10.95 13.49 -14.32
CA MET A 301 -9.75 13.64 -13.48
C MET A 301 -9.95 13.01 -12.11
N ALA A 302 -11.11 13.17 -11.47
CA ALA A 302 -11.40 12.53 -10.19
C ALA A 302 -11.42 10.99 -10.31
N ASN A 303 -11.97 10.45 -11.40
CA ASN A 303 -11.89 9.01 -11.71
C ASN A 303 -10.43 8.56 -11.90
N HIS A 304 -9.64 9.31 -12.67
CA HIS A 304 -8.22 9.03 -12.86
C HIS A 304 -7.42 9.10 -11.54
N GLU A 305 -7.64 10.12 -10.71
CA GLU A 305 -7.00 10.26 -9.40
C GLU A 305 -7.36 9.11 -8.45
N SER A 306 -8.61 8.63 -8.49
CA SER A 306 -9.02 7.43 -7.76
C SER A 306 -8.24 6.19 -8.21
N LYS A 307 -8.00 6.04 -9.51
CA LYS A 307 -7.21 4.93 -10.08
C LYS A 307 -5.73 5.05 -9.73
N LEU A 308 -5.16 6.26 -9.85
CA LEU A 308 -3.80 6.55 -9.39
C LEU A 308 -3.64 6.23 -7.90
N GLY A 309 -4.62 6.60 -7.07
CA GLY A 309 -4.63 6.28 -5.64
C GLY A 309 -4.56 4.78 -5.37
N ALA A 310 -5.37 3.99 -6.09
CA ALA A 310 -5.31 2.52 -6.01
C ALA A 310 -3.96 1.96 -6.47
N GLU A 311 -3.37 2.54 -7.53
CA GLU A 311 -2.06 2.13 -8.02
C GLU A 311 -0.93 2.53 -7.05
N ARG A 312 -0.99 3.70 -6.40
CA ARG A 312 -0.04 4.07 -5.33
C ARG A 312 -0.02 3.03 -4.22
N ALA A 313 -1.21 2.60 -3.78
CA ALA A 313 -1.34 1.59 -2.74
C ALA A 313 -0.79 0.23 -3.18
N ARG A 314 -1.03 -0.16 -4.44
CA ARG A 314 -0.47 -1.41 -4.99
C ARG A 314 1.06 -1.35 -5.07
N GLN A 315 1.60 -0.29 -5.62
CA GLN A 315 3.04 -0.10 -5.80
C GLN A 315 3.76 -0.02 -4.44
N ALA A 316 3.15 0.64 -3.45
CA ALA A 316 3.66 0.62 -2.08
C ALA A 316 3.73 -0.81 -1.50
N ALA A 317 2.66 -1.61 -1.68
CA ALA A 317 2.65 -3.00 -1.23
C ALA A 317 3.71 -3.86 -1.94
N ASN A 318 3.88 -3.68 -3.26
CA ASN A 318 4.90 -4.38 -4.04
C ASN A 318 6.32 -4.02 -3.59
N LEU A 319 6.58 -2.72 -3.34
CA LEU A 319 7.87 -2.26 -2.81
C LEU A 319 8.15 -2.84 -1.42
N GLU A 320 7.17 -2.86 -0.52
CA GLU A 320 7.29 -3.48 0.80
C GLU A 320 7.56 -4.99 0.73
N GLU A 321 6.89 -5.71 -0.18
CA GLU A 321 7.13 -7.14 -0.40
C GLU A 321 8.56 -7.40 -0.90
N ARG A 322 8.99 -6.67 -1.94
CA ARG A 322 10.35 -6.77 -2.47
C ARG A 322 11.39 -6.45 -1.41
N LEU A 323 11.13 -5.43 -0.59
CA LEU A 323 11.94 -5.07 0.55
C LEU A 323 12.12 -6.22 1.55
N ALA A 324 11.01 -6.84 1.95
CA ALA A 324 11.04 -7.94 2.88
C ALA A 324 11.83 -9.14 2.31
N GLN A 325 11.70 -9.42 1.01
CA GLN A 325 12.47 -10.46 0.32
C GLN A 325 13.98 -10.14 0.31
N ARG A 326 14.35 -8.90 -0.02
CA ARG A 326 15.75 -8.44 -0.02
C ARG A 326 16.38 -8.54 1.37
N GLN A 327 15.69 -8.08 2.41
CA GLN A 327 16.14 -8.19 3.79
C GLN A 327 16.31 -9.66 4.22
N GLN A 328 15.39 -10.54 3.82
CA GLN A 328 15.52 -11.97 4.10
C GLN A 328 16.77 -12.58 3.45
N LEU A 329 17.05 -12.23 2.18
CA LEU A 329 18.22 -12.71 1.46
C LEU A 329 19.52 -12.24 2.13
N VAL A 330 19.56 -10.98 2.57
CA VAL A 330 20.69 -10.44 3.35
C VAL A 330 20.88 -11.21 4.67
N GLU A 331 19.82 -11.36 5.46
CA GLU A 331 19.87 -12.06 6.73
C GLU A 331 20.30 -13.53 6.55
N PHE A 332 19.82 -14.19 5.49
CA PHE A 332 20.22 -15.54 5.13
C PHE A 332 21.71 -15.62 4.79
N ASN A 333 22.21 -14.72 3.94
CA ASN A 333 23.63 -14.67 3.56
C ASN A 333 24.52 -14.36 4.78
N ARG A 334 24.06 -13.50 5.69
CA ARG A 334 24.75 -13.22 6.96
C ARG A 334 24.83 -14.44 7.86
N ALA A 335 23.73 -15.16 8.02
CA ALA A 335 23.70 -16.39 8.81
C ALA A 335 24.61 -17.46 8.18
N GLU A 336 24.62 -17.58 6.86
CA GLU A 336 25.51 -18.51 6.16
C GLU A 336 26.98 -18.14 6.36
N LYS A 337 27.35 -16.86 6.27
CA LYS A 337 28.71 -16.37 6.58
C LYS A 337 29.15 -16.73 8.00
N LYS A 338 28.30 -16.48 9.01
CA LYS A 338 28.59 -16.84 10.41
C LYS A 338 28.79 -18.34 10.61
N ILE A 339 27.96 -19.16 9.95
CA ILE A 339 28.12 -20.63 10.01
C ILE A 339 29.46 -21.05 9.39
N MET A 340 29.97 -20.33 8.40
CA MET A 340 31.31 -20.59 7.85
C MET A 340 32.43 -20.21 8.79
N GLU A 341 32.33 -19.07 9.46
CA GLU A 341 33.33 -18.62 10.43
C GLU A 341 33.45 -19.67 11.56
N LYS A 342 32.31 -20.13 12.08
CA LYS A 342 32.23 -21.21 13.08
C LYS A 342 32.72 -22.57 12.61
N ASP A 343 32.61 -22.88 11.31
CA ASP A 343 33.09 -24.13 10.72
C ASP A 343 34.61 -24.27 10.89
N SER A 344 35.31 -23.15 10.71
CA SER A 344 36.76 -23.10 10.85
C SER A 344 37.20 -23.25 12.31
N GLU A 345 36.51 -22.58 13.24
CA GLU A 345 36.71 -22.72 14.69
C GLU A 345 36.46 -24.16 15.16
N ALA A 346 35.36 -24.78 14.72
CA ALA A 346 35.02 -26.15 15.11
C ALA A 346 36.06 -27.17 14.61
N ARG A 347 36.58 -27.03 13.39
CA ARG A 347 37.66 -27.90 12.87
C ARG A 347 38.91 -27.82 13.73
N LEU A 348 39.26 -26.62 14.21
CA LEU A 348 40.41 -26.41 15.09
C LEU A 348 40.16 -26.96 16.50
N GLU A 349 38.95 -26.80 17.03
CA GLU A 349 38.55 -27.34 18.34
C GLU A 349 38.60 -28.88 18.36
N ILE A 350 38.05 -29.54 17.34
CA ILE A 350 38.12 -31.01 17.16
C ILE A 350 39.60 -31.45 17.13
N LYS A 351 40.44 -30.80 16.31
CA LYS A 351 41.89 -31.11 16.23
C LYS A 351 42.60 -30.93 17.57
N SER A 352 42.29 -29.85 18.30
CA SER A 352 42.85 -29.57 19.62
C SER A 352 42.46 -30.63 20.65
N ALA A 353 41.18 -31.02 20.69
CA ALA A 353 40.67 -32.06 21.58
C ALA A 353 41.35 -33.42 21.32
N LEU A 354 41.45 -33.82 20.06
CA LEU A 354 42.10 -35.08 19.67
C LEU A 354 43.62 -35.08 19.99
N LEU A 355 44.33 -33.98 19.75
CA LEU A 355 45.75 -33.89 20.12
C LEU A 355 45.95 -33.86 21.65
N LYS A 356 45.00 -33.34 22.42
CA LYS A 356 45.03 -33.38 23.89
C LYS A 356 44.94 -34.82 24.41
N GLU A 357 44.10 -35.66 23.81
CA GLU A 357 44.08 -37.10 24.15
C GLU A 357 45.44 -37.76 23.92
N MET A 358 46.16 -37.38 22.86
CA MET A 358 47.51 -37.89 22.60
C MET A 358 48.54 -37.42 23.62
N VAL A 359 48.36 -36.22 24.19
CA VAL A 359 49.17 -35.73 25.31
C VAL A 359 48.88 -36.53 26.58
N ASP A 360 47.61 -36.76 26.88
CA ASP A 360 47.18 -37.55 28.04
C ASP A 360 47.69 -39.00 27.98
N ASP A 361 47.76 -39.58 26.77
CA ASP A 361 48.36 -40.89 26.49
C ASP A 361 49.91 -40.90 26.59
N GLY A 362 50.54 -39.74 26.77
CA GLY A 362 52.00 -39.58 26.82
C GLY A 362 52.70 -39.72 25.47
N LYS A 363 51.97 -39.70 24.36
CA LYS A 363 52.50 -39.82 22.99
C LYS A 363 52.99 -38.48 22.43
N LEU A 364 52.52 -37.38 22.99
CA LEU A 364 52.89 -36.00 22.63
C LEU A 364 53.15 -35.19 23.90
N SER A 365 54.04 -34.21 23.83
CA SER A 365 54.15 -33.18 24.88
C SER A 365 53.19 -32.02 24.61
N ASP A 366 52.74 -31.33 25.67
CA ASP A 366 51.91 -30.11 25.53
C ASP A 366 52.56 -29.06 24.62
N ARG A 367 53.89 -28.91 24.70
CA ARG A 367 54.65 -27.99 23.84
C ARG A 367 54.55 -28.39 22.36
N GLN A 368 54.64 -29.68 22.04
CA GLN A 368 54.48 -30.17 20.67
C GLN A 368 53.04 -30.03 20.19
N ARG A 369 52.04 -30.25 21.06
CA ARG A 369 50.63 -29.98 20.74
C ARG A 369 50.45 -28.53 20.32
N GLN A 370 50.95 -27.59 21.13
CA GLN A 370 50.78 -26.16 20.87
C GLN A 370 51.51 -25.74 19.59
N GLU A 371 52.76 -26.18 19.37
CA GLU A 371 53.51 -25.92 18.14
C GLU A 371 52.75 -26.39 16.89
N ILE A 372 52.16 -27.59 16.93
CA ILE A 372 51.38 -28.15 15.82
C ILE A 372 50.10 -27.33 15.57
N LEU A 373 49.39 -26.92 16.62
CA LEU A 373 48.17 -26.11 16.51
C LEU A 373 48.46 -24.68 16.01
N ASP A 374 49.52 -24.05 16.50
CA ASP A 374 49.96 -22.71 16.09
C ASP A 374 50.37 -22.69 14.62
N GLU A 375 51.11 -23.69 14.16
CA GLU A 375 51.45 -23.80 12.74
C GLU A 375 50.23 -24.07 11.85
N TYR A 376 49.32 -24.96 12.28
CA TYR A 376 48.11 -25.27 11.53
C TYR A 376 47.19 -24.04 11.43
N SER A 377 46.95 -23.34 12.55
CA SER A 377 46.17 -22.10 12.56
C SER A 377 46.80 -21.02 11.68
N ALA A 378 48.13 -20.87 11.70
CA ALA A 378 48.83 -19.92 10.84
C ALA A 378 48.69 -20.24 9.34
N ASP A 379 48.69 -21.53 8.97
CA ASP A 379 48.50 -21.95 7.58
C ASP A 379 47.02 -21.82 7.15
N GLU A 380 46.08 -22.14 8.04
CA GLU A 380 44.65 -21.91 7.82
C GLU A 380 44.34 -20.42 7.61
N GLU A 381 44.91 -19.53 8.42
CA GLU A 381 44.74 -18.08 8.25
C GLU A 381 45.37 -17.55 6.95
N LYS A 382 46.50 -18.12 6.50
CA LYS A 382 47.06 -17.78 5.17
C LYS A 382 46.14 -18.20 4.03
N VAL A 383 45.50 -19.36 4.12
CA VAL A 383 44.53 -19.83 3.13
C VAL A 383 43.31 -18.90 3.15
N LYS A 384 42.74 -18.62 4.32
CA LYS A 384 41.59 -17.72 4.48
C LYS A 384 41.85 -16.32 3.96
N THR A 385 42.97 -15.70 4.33
CA THR A 385 43.32 -14.33 3.91
C THR A 385 43.49 -14.24 2.39
N ARG A 386 44.20 -15.19 1.77
CA ARG A 386 44.35 -15.24 0.30
C ARG A 386 43.00 -15.36 -0.40
N HIS A 387 42.17 -16.30 0.03
CA HIS A 387 40.84 -16.51 -0.56
C HIS A 387 39.89 -15.34 -0.30
N MET A 388 40.00 -14.67 0.85
CA MET A 388 39.20 -13.47 1.15
C MET A 388 39.53 -12.32 0.18
N GLU A 389 40.81 -12.07 -0.09
CA GLU A 389 41.23 -11.05 -1.06
C GLU A 389 40.78 -11.38 -2.49
N GLU A 390 40.91 -12.65 -2.90
CA GLU A 390 40.48 -13.10 -4.22
C GLU A 390 38.97 -13.03 -4.37
N MET A 391 38.23 -13.50 -3.37
CA MET A 391 36.78 -13.44 -3.31
C MET A 391 36.29 -11.99 -3.39
N GLN A 392 36.93 -11.04 -2.72
CA GLN A 392 36.56 -9.63 -2.82
C GLN A 392 36.79 -9.06 -4.22
N LYS A 393 37.91 -9.39 -4.88
CA LYS A 393 38.16 -9.00 -6.28
C LYS A 393 37.11 -9.57 -7.22
N GLN A 394 36.79 -10.85 -7.09
CA GLN A 394 35.79 -11.51 -7.93
C GLN A 394 34.37 -10.99 -7.67
N LYS A 395 34.03 -10.69 -6.42
CA LYS A 395 32.78 -10.03 -6.02
C LYS A 395 32.61 -8.68 -6.71
N LEU A 396 33.61 -7.81 -6.66
CA LEU A 396 33.57 -6.49 -7.31
C LEU A 396 33.44 -6.61 -8.84
N ALA A 397 34.18 -7.54 -9.46
CA ALA A 397 34.07 -7.79 -10.90
C ALA A 397 32.69 -8.32 -11.31
N LEU A 398 32.09 -9.20 -10.49
CA LEU A 398 30.74 -9.69 -10.70
C LEU A 398 29.71 -8.56 -10.53
N ALA A 399 29.88 -7.71 -9.52
CA ALA A 399 29.03 -6.55 -9.27
C ALA A 399 28.91 -5.63 -10.48
N GLU A 400 30.06 -5.24 -11.05
CA GLU A 400 30.09 -4.35 -12.21
C GLU A 400 29.39 -4.99 -13.42
N LYS A 401 29.59 -6.29 -13.63
CA LYS A 401 28.91 -7.06 -14.68
C LYS A 401 27.40 -7.11 -14.47
N LEU A 402 26.94 -7.31 -13.23
CA LEU A 402 25.52 -7.35 -12.88
C LEU A 402 24.86 -5.97 -13.06
N ARG A 403 25.52 -4.89 -12.64
CA ARG A 403 25.07 -3.50 -12.88
C ARG A 403 24.88 -3.22 -14.36
N LYS A 404 25.90 -3.49 -15.19
CA LYS A 404 25.81 -3.31 -16.65
C LYS A 404 24.69 -4.12 -17.28
N ARG A 405 24.45 -5.35 -16.79
CA ARG A 405 23.33 -6.17 -17.26
C ARG A 405 21.99 -5.56 -16.88
N ARG A 406 21.88 -5.00 -15.67
CA ARG A 406 20.68 -4.33 -15.16
C ARG A 406 20.34 -3.12 -15.98
N GLU A 407 21.29 -2.19 -16.10
CA GLU A 407 21.13 -0.98 -16.90
C GLU A 407 20.70 -1.32 -18.33
N GLY A 408 21.36 -2.26 -19.00
CA GLY A 408 21.01 -2.65 -20.36
C GLY A 408 19.61 -3.26 -20.51
N ARG A 409 19.15 -4.07 -19.53
CA ARG A 409 17.78 -4.63 -19.56
C ARG A 409 16.72 -3.58 -19.24
N MET A 410 17.00 -2.68 -18.30
CA MET A 410 16.09 -1.60 -17.94
C MET A 410 15.92 -0.62 -19.10
N GLU A 411 17.01 -0.25 -19.78
CA GLU A 411 16.97 0.61 -20.97
C GLU A 411 16.19 -0.05 -22.13
N GLU A 412 16.29 -1.37 -22.31
CA GLU A 412 15.52 -2.11 -23.31
C GLU A 412 14.01 -2.03 -23.03
N VAL A 413 13.62 -2.25 -21.78
CA VAL A 413 12.22 -2.16 -21.34
C VAL A 413 11.70 -0.72 -21.45
N GLU A 414 12.46 0.28 -21.00
CA GLU A 414 12.05 1.69 -21.10
C GLU A 414 11.79 2.12 -22.55
N LYS A 415 12.64 1.68 -23.50
CA LYS A 415 12.43 1.93 -24.94
C LYS A 415 11.21 1.20 -25.51
N GLU A 416 10.90 0.00 -25.02
CA GLU A 416 9.68 -0.72 -25.42
C GLU A 416 8.44 -0.02 -24.88
N GLN A 417 8.48 0.37 -23.61
CA GLN A 417 7.40 1.11 -22.94
C GLN A 417 7.14 2.48 -23.58
N GLU A 418 8.18 3.20 -23.96
CA GLU A 418 8.05 4.48 -24.68
C GLU A 418 7.35 4.29 -26.02
N LYS A 419 7.70 3.26 -26.79
CA LYS A 419 7.01 2.94 -28.06
C LYS A 419 5.56 2.57 -27.84
N GLU A 420 5.25 1.75 -26.85
CA GLU A 420 3.85 1.41 -26.52
C GLU A 420 3.04 2.65 -26.13
N ARG A 421 3.65 3.59 -25.38
CA ARG A 421 3.03 4.88 -25.06
C ARG A 421 2.77 5.71 -26.33
N GLU A 422 3.75 5.83 -27.21
CA GLU A 422 3.59 6.53 -28.48
C GLU A 422 2.50 5.88 -29.37
N GLU A 423 2.49 4.55 -29.47
CA GLU A 423 1.48 3.81 -30.22
C GLU A 423 0.07 4.02 -29.66
N PHE A 424 -0.07 4.00 -28.33
CA PHE A 424 -1.34 4.29 -27.66
C PHE A 424 -1.79 5.72 -27.93
N LEU A 425 -0.90 6.71 -27.75
CA LEU A 425 -1.21 8.12 -28.00
C LEU A 425 -1.68 8.35 -29.43
N ASN A 426 -0.98 7.78 -30.41
CA ASN A 426 -1.36 7.85 -31.83
C ASN A 426 -2.75 7.22 -32.10
N GLN A 427 -3.12 6.14 -31.40
CA GLN A 427 -4.44 5.53 -31.51
C GLN A 427 -5.53 6.41 -30.88
N THR A 428 -5.21 7.08 -29.77
CA THR A 428 -6.18 7.91 -29.04
C THR A 428 -6.34 9.34 -29.59
N ASP A 429 -5.45 9.78 -30.48
CA ASP A 429 -5.46 11.15 -31.03
C ASP A 429 -6.77 11.53 -31.74
N GLN A 430 -7.52 10.55 -32.24
CA GLN A 430 -8.82 10.75 -32.89
C GLN A 430 -10.00 10.35 -31.99
N SER A 431 -9.73 9.91 -30.77
CA SER A 431 -10.76 9.51 -29.82
C SER A 431 -11.63 10.70 -29.44
N THR A 432 -12.90 10.39 -29.21
CA THR A 432 -13.89 11.30 -28.66
C THR A 432 -14.49 10.75 -27.37
N ASP A 433 -13.94 9.67 -26.80
CA ASP A 433 -14.40 9.07 -25.53
C ASP A 433 -13.35 9.27 -24.43
N PRO A 434 -13.53 10.26 -23.53
CA PRO A 434 -12.58 10.57 -22.46
C PRO A 434 -12.40 9.39 -21.48
N ALA A 435 -13.48 8.66 -21.18
CA ALA A 435 -13.44 7.56 -20.22
C ALA A 435 -12.62 6.39 -20.78
N ALA A 436 -12.83 6.03 -22.04
CA ALA A 436 -12.04 4.97 -22.69
C ALA A 436 -10.55 5.31 -22.77
N VAL A 437 -10.20 6.58 -22.99
CA VAL A 437 -8.79 7.04 -23.02
C VAL A 437 -8.16 6.92 -21.63
N VAL A 438 -8.83 7.35 -20.57
CA VAL A 438 -8.33 7.22 -19.19
C VAL A 438 -8.15 5.75 -18.81
N ASP A 439 -9.15 4.92 -19.11
CA ASP A 439 -9.13 3.49 -18.80
C ASP A 439 -7.99 2.77 -19.53
N GLY A 440 -7.85 3.03 -20.84
CA GLY A 440 -6.79 2.45 -21.67
C GLY A 440 -5.40 2.90 -21.25
N TYR A 441 -5.21 4.19 -20.96
CA TYR A 441 -3.91 4.73 -20.57
C TYR A 441 -3.49 4.22 -19.20
N HIS A 442 -4.41 4.20 -18.23
CA HIS A 442 -4.14 3.64 -16.92
C HIS A 442 -3.79 2.15 -17.00
N GLN A 443 -4.52 1.37 -17.80
CA GLN A 443 -4.22 -0.05 -17.99
C GLN A 443 -2.85 -0.26 -18.65
N LEU A 444 -2.48 0.57 -19.63
CA LEU A 444 -1.15 0.55 -20.24
C LEU A 444 -0.07 0.80 -19.18
N MET A 445 -0.16 1.91 -18.44
CA MET A 445 0.81 2.27 -17.41
C MET A 445 0.91 1.21 -16.32
N GLN A 446 -0.23 0.64 -15.91
CA GLN A 446 -0.28 -0.46 -14.96
C GLN A 446 0.50 -1.69 -15.47
N ASN A 447 0.29 -2.11 -16.73
CA ASN A 447 1.01 -3.25 -17.30
C ASN A 447 2.52 -2.96 -17.37
N GLN A 448 2.91 -1.74 -17.77
CA GLN A 448 4.31 -1.32 -17.84
C GLN A 448 5.00 -1.40 -16.46
N ARG A 449 4.32 -0.93 -15.41
CA ARG A 449 4.84 -1.04 -14.03
C ARG A 449 4.97 -2.51 -13.61
N GLN A 450 3.95 -3.33 -13.87
CA GLN A 450 3.99 -4.77 -13.53
C GLN A 450 5.12 -5.53 -14.24
N ASP A 451 5.35 -5.25 -15.52
CA ASP A 451 6.43 -5.87 -16.29
C ASP A 451 7.81 -5.42 -15.78
N ARG A 452 7.95 -4.14 -15.41
CA ARG A 452 9.17 -3.59 -14.81
C ARG A 452 9.44 -4.19 -13.43
N GLU A 453 8.43 -4.30 -12.58
CA GLU A 453 8.53 -4.94 -11.26
C GLU A 453 8.95 -6.40 -11.39
N ALA A 454 8.29 -7.16 -12.25
CA ALA A 454 8.62 -8.57 -12.49
C ALA A 454 10.06 -8.75 -13.00
N LEU A 455 10.53 -7.84 -13.86
CA LEU A 455 11.93 -7.83 -14.30
C LEU A 455 12.88 -7.52 -13.13
N LEU A 456 12.59 -6.50 -12.32
CA LEU A 456 13.43 -6.15 -11.16
C LEU A 456 13.54 -7.32 -10.17
N ASP A 457 12.44 -8.04 -9.91
CA ASP A 457 12.43 -9.22 -9.05
C ASP A 457 13.25 -10.38 -9.65
N GLU A 458 13.11 -10.65 -10.96
CA GLU A 458 13.93 -11.63 -11.67
C GLU A 458 15.42 -11.27 -11.58
N MET A 459 15.73 -9.97 -11.71
CA MET A 459 17.09 -9.46 -11.64
C MET A 459 17.69 -9.58 -10.23
N ASP A 460 16.95 -9.19 -9.19
CA ASP A 460 17.38 -9.35 -7.80
C ASP A 460 17.64 -10.82 -7.45
N GLN A 461 16.76 -11.73 -7.88
CA GLN A 461 16.93 -13.17 -7.68
C GLN A 461 18.16 -13.70 -8.41
N ALA A 462 18.33 -13.35 -9.69
CA ALA A 462 19.47 -13.80 -10.48
C ALA A 462 20.80 -13.24 -9.95
N GLU A 463 20.83 -11.99 -9.48
CA GLU A 463 22.01 -11.39 -8.83
C GLU A 463 22.38 -12.14 -7.54
N ALA A 464 21.39 -12.44 -6.69
CA ALA A 464 21.59 -13.21 -5.47
C ALA A 464 22.06 -14.64 -5.76
N GLU A 465 21.52 -15.30 -6.78
CA GLU A 465 21.94 -16.63 -7.21
C GLU A 465 23.36 -16.64 -7.77
N GLU A 466 23.72 -15.69 -8.63
CA GLU A 466 25.09 -15.57 -9.18
C GLU A 466 26.11 -15.31 -8.07
N LEU A 467 25.81 -14.42 -7.13
CA LEU A 467 26.68 -14.17 -5.97
C LEU A 467 26.80 -15.41 -5.08
N LYS A 468 25.70 -16.13 -4.86
CA LYS A 468 25.71 -17.39 -4.10
C LYS A 468 26.52 -18.47 -4.80
N HIS A 469 26.46 -18.55 -6.13
CA HIS A 469 27.28 -19.48 -6.91
C HIS A 469 28.77 -19.14 -6.79
N LEU A 470 29.12 -17.87 -6.87
CA LEU A 470 30.49 -17.40 -6.64
C LEU A 470 30.98 -17.78 -5.24
N ILE A 471 30.20 -17.45 -4.22
CA ILE A 471 30.52 -17.77 -2.82
C ILE A 471 30.71 -19.28 -2.66
N LYS A 472 29.78 -20.11 -3.15
CA LYS A 472 29.91 -21.57 -3.08
C LYS A 472 31.10 -22.14 -3.85
N GLY A 473 31.51 -21.50 -4.94
CA GLY A 473 32.73 -21.86 -5.67
C GLY A 473 33.95 -21.68 -4.77
N HIS A 474 34.12 -20.47 -4.24
CA HIS A 474 35.20 -20.15 -3.29
C HIS A 474 35.18 -21.03 -2.05
N GLN A 475 34.00 -21.34 -1.52
CA GLN A 475 33.88 -22.25 -0.37
C GLN A 475 34.47 -23.63 -0.67
N LYS A 476 34.20 -24.18 -1.86
CA LYS A 476 34.78 -25.47 -2.27
C LYS A 476 36.28 -25.39 -2.47
N ASP A 477 36.77 -24.27 -2.99
CA ASP A 477 38.21 -24.05 -3.19
C ASP A 477 38.92 -23.93 -1.83
N ILE A 478 38.32 -23.25 -0.85
CA ILE A 478 38.79 -23.21 0.54
C ILE A 478 38.74 -24.62 1.16
N GLU A 479 37.62 -25.34 1.05
CA GLU A 479 37.50 -26.72 1.57
C GLU A 479 38.57 -27.63 0.96
N HIS A 480 38.84 -27.54 -0.34
CA HIS A 480 39.90 -28.29 -1.00
C HIS A 480 41.29 -27.94 -0.47
N GLU A 481 41.64 -26.66 -0.35
CA GLU A 481 42.93 -26.25 0.23
C GLU A 481 43.05 -26.65 1.71
N LEU A 482 41.96 -26.63 2.48
CA LEU A 482 41.95 -27.12 3.86
C LEU A 482 42.16 -28.64 3.92
N THR A 483 41.60 -29.42 2.99
CA THR A 483 41.90 -30.86 2.91
C THR A 483 43.38 -31.12 2.56
N GLU A 484 44.00 -30.29 1.71
CA GLU A 484 45.45 -30.36 1.49
C GLU A 484 46.24 -29.99 2.77
N GLN A 485 45.75 -29.04 3.58
CA GLN A 485 46.34 -28.77 4.90
C GLN A 485 46.16 -29.92 5.89
N GLU A 486 45.09 -30.72 5.77
CA GLU A 486 44.89 -31.93 6.58
C GLU A 486 45.90 -33.01 6.22
N ASP A 487 46.24 -33.18 4.94
CA ASP A 487 47.33 -34.05 4.51
C ASP A 487 48.70 -33.55 5.03
N ASN A 488 48.97 -32.25 4.93
CA ASN A 488 50.18 -31.65 5.51
C ASN A 488 50.26 -31.85 7.02
N PHE A 489 49.14 -31.72 7.74
CA PHE A 489 49.04 -31.97 9.16
C PHE A 489 49.38 -33.44 9.49
N LYS A 490 48.85 -34.38 8.71
CA LYS A 490 49.17 -35.81 8.84
C LYS A 490 50.66 -36.09 8.62
N GLU A 491 51.28 -35.47 7.61
CA GLU A 491 52.72 -35.58 7.36
C GLU A 491 53.56 -35.00 8.51
N ARG A 492 53.14 -33.87 9.08
CA ARG A 492 53.82 -33.26 10.24
C ARG A 492 53.75 -34.15 11.48
N LEU A 493 52.59 -34.74 11.77
CA LEU A 493 52.48 -35.73 12.84
C LEU A 493 53.40 -36.93 12.60
N ALA A 494 53.50 -37.42 11.35
CA ALA A 494 54.37 -38.54 10.99
C ALA A 494 55.87 -38.22 11.08
N SER A 495 56.24 -36.93 11.01
CA SER A 495 57.62 -36.47 11.17
C SER A 495 58.10 -36.50 12.64
N LYS A 496 57.19 -36.55 13.61
CA LYS A 496 57.54 -36.60 15.03
C LYS A 496 57.92 -38.05 15.40
N PRO A 497 59.12 -38.28 15.99
CA PRO A 497 59.69 -39.62 16.13
C PRO A 497 58.92 -40.54 17.10
N ASP A 498 58.12 -39.97 17.99
CA ASP A 498 57.45 -40.70 19.07
C ASP A 498 56.02 -41.16 18.71
N ILE A 499 55.51 -40.81 17.52
CA ILE A 499 54.13 -41.12 17.10
C ILE A 499 54.13 -42.26 16.07
N SER A 500 53.41 -43.35 16.35
CA SER A 500 53.24 -44.45 15.40
C SER A 500 52.29 -44.07 14.27
N LYS A 501 52.58 -44.54 13.05
CA LYS A 501 51.66 -44.42 11.90
C LYS A 501 50.23 -44.92 12.21
N LYS A 502 50.13 -45.98 13.02
CA LYS A 502 48.83 -46.54 13.42
C LYS A 502 48.04 -45.58 14.32
N ASP A 503 48.72 -44.86 15.22
CA ASP A 503 48.08 -43.87 16.09
C ASP A 503 47.60 -42.66 15.26
N ILE A 504 48.39 -42.23 14.26
CA ILE A 504 48.01 -41.17 13.33
C ILE A 504 46.76 -41.56 12.52
N ASP A 505 46.73 -42.76 11.94
CA ASP A 505 45.57 -43.22 11.18
C ASP A 505 44.32 -43.37 12.07
N GLN A 506 44.48 -43.77 13.34
CA GLN A 506 43.35 -43.79 14.29
C GLN A 506 42.86 -42.39 14.64
N LEU A 507 43.76 -41.44 14.83
CA LEU A 507 43.43 -40.03 15.08
C LEU A 507 42.64 -39.43 13.91
N MET A 508 43.12 -39.64 12.67
CA MET A 508 42.46 -39.12 11.48
C MET A 508 41.08 -39.74 11.25
N ASN A 509 40.91 -41.04 11.48
CA ASN A 509 39.59 -41.67 11.39
C ASN A 509 38.59 -41.12 12.42
N ARG A 510 39.06 -40.78 13.64
CA ARG A 510 38.21 -40.11 14.65
C ARG A 510 37.87 -38.69 14.24
N TYR A 511 38.86 -37.95 13.73
CA TYR A 511 38.66 -36.62 13.18
C TYR A 511 37.59 -36.61 12.08
N GLU A 512 37.68 -37.53 11.12
CA GLU A 512 36.69 -37.66 10.04
C GLU A 512 35.29 -37.96 10.58
N ALA A 513 35.17 -38.85 11.59
CA ALA A 513 33.88 -39.16 12.20
C ALA A 513 33.27 -37.97 12.96
N GLU A 514 34.06 -37.24 13.74
CA GLU A 514 33.61 -36.04 14.46
C GLU A 514 33.26 -34.89 13.48
N LEU A 515 33.96 -34.80 12.36
CA LEU A 515 33.66 -33.84 11.30
C LEU A 515 32.34 -34.16 10.59
N GLU A 516 32.06 -35.44 10.31
CA GLU A 516 30.78 -35.88 9.72
C GLU A 516 29.59 -35.53 10.63
N ASP A 517 29.70 -35.81 11.94
CA ASP A 517 28.69 -35.44 12.95
C ASP A 517 28.47 -33.91 12.98
N TYR A 518 29.54 -33.12 12.89
CA TYR A 518 29.47 -31.67 12.82
C TYR A 518 28.79 -31.17 11.54
N GLU A 519 29.09 -31.76 10.39
CA GLU A 519 28.45 -31.41 9.11
C GLU A 519 26.94 -31.68 9.12
N GLU A 520 26.50 -32.79 9.75
CA GLU A 520 25.09 -33.07 9.95
C GLU A 520 24.40 -31.99 10.81
N LEU A 521 25.02 -31.63 11.94
CA LEU A 521 24.54 -30.56 12.82
C LEU A 521 24.44 -29.21 12.10
N LYS A 522 25.49 -28.84 11.35
CA LYS A 522 25.56 -27.64 10.52
C LYS A 522 24.44 -27.61 9.47
N SER A 523 24.19 -28.73 8.80
CA SER A 523 23.12 -28.85 7.79
C SER A 523 21.72 -28.70 8.41
N ALA A 524 21.50 -29.29 9.59
CA ALA A 524 20.27 -29.21 10.35
C ALA A 524 20.02 -27.79 10.85
N GLU A 525 21.06 -27.10 11.34
CA GLU A 525 21.00 -25.70 11.74
C GLU A 525 20.68 -24.79 10.56
N LYS A 526 21.34 -24.95 9.40
CA LYS A 526 21.00 -24.22 8.16
C LYS A 526 19.53 -24.42 7.76
N LYS A 527 18.99 -25.64 7.91
CA LYS A 527 17.57 -25.93 7.63
C LYS A 527 16.64 -25.25 8.64
N ARG A 528 16.96 -25.28 9.94
CA ARG A 528 16.19 -24.59 11.00
C ARG A 528 16.20 -23.07 10.81
N MET A 529 17.33 -22.49 10.44
CA MET A 529 17.45 -21.06 10.17
C MET A 529 16.59 -20.65 8.97
N ARG A 530 16.62 -21.39 7.86
CA ARG A 530 15.72 -21.14 6.71
C ARG A 530 14.26 -21.18 7.10
N GLY A 531 13.82 -22.20 7.85
CA GLY A 531 12.43 -22.30 8.31
C GLY A 531 12.01 -21.11 9.18
N ARG A 532 12.84 -20.68 10.14
CA ARG A 532 12.58 -19.50 10.98
C ARG A 532 12.46 -18.21 10.16
N MET A 533 13.29 -18.07 9.13
CA MET A 533 13.29 -16.91 8.23
C MET A 533 12.05 -16.86 7.33
N GLU A 534 11.65 -18.00 6.75
CA GLU A 534 10.43 -18.13 5.95
C GLU A 534 9.18 -17.83 6.81
N GLU A 535 9.13 -18.33 8.05
CA GLU A 535 8.03 -18.06 8.98
C GLU A 535 7.94 -16.56 9.34
N LYS A 536 9.09 -15.91 9.62
CA LYS A 536 9.13 -14.45 9.89
C LYS A 536 8.61 -13.64 8.72
N LEU A 537 8.93 -14.03 7.49
CA LEU A 537 8.44 -13.38 6.28
C LEU A 537 6.93 -13.49 6.12
N GLU A 538 6.39 -14.69 6.30
CA GLU A 538 4.94 -14.89 6.20
C GLU A 538 4.20 -14.10 7.29
N LYS A 539 4.75 -14.03 8.52
CA LYS A 539 4.23 -13.16 9.58
C LYS A 539 4.25 -11.68 9.18
N ARG A 540 5.36 -11.18 8.61
CA ARG A 540 5.45 -9.79 8.12
C ARG A 540 4.43 -9.52 7.01
N ARG A 541 4.28 -10.45 6.06
CA ARG A 541 3.32 -10.38 4.96
C ARG A 541 1.87 -10.31 5.46
N LEU A 542 1.51 -11.19 6.39
CA LEU A 542 0.19 -11.18 7.01
C LEU A 542 -0.07 -9.89 7.81
N LYS A 543 0.95 -9.35 8.48
CA LYS A 543 0.84 -8.10 9.22
C LYS A 543 0.65 -6.90 8.29
N ALA A 544 1.44 -6.79 7.23
CA ALA A 544 1.30 -5.74 6.21
C ALA A 544 -0.08 -5.82 5.54
N GLU A 545 -0.57 -7.01 5.20
CA GLU A 545 -1.91 -7.19 4.65
C GLU A 545 -3.01 -6.76 5.65
N ALA A 546 -2.84 -7.03 6.94
CA ALA A 546 -3.76 -6.60 7.99
C ALA A 546 -3.75 -5.09 8.20
N GLU A 547 -2.57 -4.45 8.17
CA GLU A 547 -2.40 -2.99 8.27
C GLU A 547 -3.00 -2.29 7.05
N ALA A 548 -2.71 -2.77 5.84
CA ALA A 548 -3.32 -2.25 4.61
C ALA A 548 -4.87 -2.37 4.63
N LYS A 549 -5.41 -3.49 5.09
CA LYS A 549 -6.87 -3.66 5.28
C LYS A 549 -7.44 -2.66 6.27
N LYS A 550 -6.71 -2.38 7.35
CA LYS A 550 -7.11 -1.41 8.36
C LYS A 550 -7.08 0.01 7.81
N ASP A 551 -6.05 0.38 7.07
CA ASP A 551 -5.93 1.70 6.45
C ASP A 551 -7.03 1.94 5.42
N ILE A 552 -7.34 0.94 4.59
CA ILE A 552 -8.48 0.99 3.66
C ILE A 552 -9.79 1.20 4.44
N ALA A 553 -10.01 0.45 5.52
CA ALA A 553 -11.21 0.60 6.34
C ALA A 553 -11.29 1.98 7.02
N GLU A 554 -10.17 2.52 7.50
CA GLU A 554 -10.10 3.86 8.08
C GLU A 554 -10.37 4.96 7.04
N GLN A 555 -9.82 4.83 5.82
CA GLN A 555 -10.11 5.74 4.72
C GLN A 555 -11.57 5.69 4.28
N CYS A 556 -12.16 4.49 4.16
CA CYS A 556 -13.58 4.34 3.87
C CYS A 556 -14.45 5.00 4.95
N ALA A 557 -14.14 4.78 6.23
CA ALA A 557 -14.88 5.39 7.33
C ALA A 557 -14.75 6.93 7.36
N LEU A 558 -13.58 7.47 7.02
CA LEU A 558 -13.37 8.91 6.89
C LEU A 558 -14.17 9.49 5.72
N LYS A 559 -14.19 8.81 4.57
CA LYS A 559 -14.98 9.22 3.41
C LYS A 559 -16.47 9.21 3.73
N GLU A 560 -16.98 8.16 4.36
CA GLU A 560 -18.37 8.09 4.84
C GLU A 560 -18.71 9.23 5.81
N GLN A 561 -17.78 9.60 6.70
CA GLN A 561 -17.97 10.71 7.63
C GLN A 561 -17.97 12.07 6.90
N GLN A 562 -17.12 12.26 5.88
CA GLN A 562 -17.09 13.46 5.05
C GLN A 562 -18.39 13.58 4.24
N ASP A 563 -18.83 12.49 3.60
CA ASP A 563 -20.08 12.42 2.83
C ASP A 563 -21.29 12.73 3.72
N ALA A 564 -21.35 12.16 4.93
CA ALA A 564 -22.42 12.46 5.89
C ALA A 564 -22.39 13.91 6.40
N THR A 565 -21.22 14.55 6.44
CA THR A 565 -21.10 15.96 6.83
C THR A 565 -21.55 16.87 5.68
N LEU A 566 -21.16 16.56 4.45
CA LEU A 566 -21.63 17.24 3.25
C LEU A 566 -23.15 17.11 3.09
N GLU A 567 -23.71 15.92 3.29
CA GLU A 567 -25.15 15.69 3.23
C GLU A 567 -25.90 16.54 4.26
N LYS A 568 -25.37 16.69 5.49
CA LYS A 568 -25.95 17.58 6.51
C LYS A 568 -25.92 19.05 6.07
N VAL A 569 -24.81 19.52 5.51
CA VAL A 569 -24.69 20.90 5.00
C VAL A 569 -25.67 21.13 3.85
N LEU A 570 -25.77 20.19 2.91
CA LEU A 570 -26.71 20.27 1.80
C LEU A 570 -28.16 20.26 2.28
N LYS A 571 -28.50 19.39 3.24
CA LYS A 571 -29.84 19.34 3.83
C LYS A 571 -30.19 20.63 4.55
N SER A 572 -29.26 21.20 5.33
CA SER A 572 -29.41 22.52 5.95
C SER A 572 -29.72 23.58 4.89
N GLN A 573 -28.96 23.63 3.79
CA GLN A 573 -29.20 24.57 2.69
C GLN A 573 -30.58 24.39 2.04
N VAL A 574 -31.02 23.15 1.79
CA VAL A 574 -32.34 22.87 1.18
C VAL A 574 -33.48 23.29 2.11
N GLU A 575 -33.40 22.95 3.39
CA GLU A 575 -34.39 23.35 4.41
C GLU A 575 -34.47 24.88 4.51
N LEU A 576 -33.33 25.57 4.48
CA LEU A 576 -33.25 27.03 4.48
C LEU A 576 -33.94 27.65 3.24
N THR A 577 -33.76 27.02 2.08
CA THR A 577 -34.34 27.48 0.81
C THR A 577 -35.86 27.28 0.80
N GLN A 578 -36.34 26.15 1.33
CA GLN A 578 -37.78 25.88 1.48
C GLN A 578 -38.46 26.82 2.48
N GLU A 579 -37.85 27.10 3.64
CA GLU A 579 -38.40 28.07 4.59
C GLU A 579 -38.51 29.47 3.98
N MET A 580 -37.54 29.86 3.14
CA MET A 580 -37.60 31.13 2.41
C MET A 580 -38.75 31.15 1.39
N GLU A 581 -38.89 30.10 0.59
CA GLU A 581 -39.98 30.00 -0.39
C GLU A 581 -41.36 30.08 0.27
N GLN A 582 -41.56 29.40 1.39
CA GLN A 582 -42.81 29.44 2.16
C GLN A 582 -43.12 30.85 2.69
N LYS A 583 -42.13 31.56 3.25
CA LYS A 583 -42.31 32.95 3.72
C LYS A 583 -42.62 33.92 2.57
N LEU A 584 -41.98 33.73 1.42
CA LEU A 584 -42.25 34.51 0.21
C LEU A 584 -43.65 34.26 -0.33
N GLN A 585 -44.09 33.00 -0.34
CA GLN A 585 -45.40 32.60 -0.85
C GLN A 585 -46.54 33.10 0.05
N ALA A 586 -46.38 33.03 1.38
CA ALA A 586 -47.33 33.58 2.35
C ALA A 586 -47.51 35.11 2.27
N ARG A 587 -46.51 35.82 1.76
CA ARG A 587 -46.62 37.28 1.54
C ARG A 587 -47.14 37.64 0.16
N LYS A 588 -46.79 36.86 -0.86
CA LYS A 588 -47.42 36.99 -2.20
C LYS A 588 -48.93 36.79 -2.11
N SER A 589 -49.41 35.84 -1.30
CA SER A 589 -50.86 35.66 -1.07
C SER A 589 -51.50 36.86 -0.36
N LYS A 590 -50.84 37.46 0.64
CA LYS A 590 -51.32 38.71 1.27
C LYS A 590 -51.42 39.88 0.30
N VAL A 591 -50.43 40.05 -0.59
CA VAL A 591 -50.48 41.08 -1.63
C VAL A 591 -51.59 40.80 -2.65
N ALA A 592 -51.84 39.53 -2.99
CA ALA A 592 -52.94 39.13 -3.85
C ALA A 592 -54.31 39.42 -3.22
N GLU A 593 -54.51 39.09 -1.94
CA GLU A 593 -55.75 39.43 -1.19
C GLU A 593 -55.98 40.95 -1.14
N LEU A 594 -54.93 41.76 -0.96
CA LEU A 594 -55.04 43.21 -0.97
C LEU A 594 -55.42 43.74 -2.36
N LYS A 595 -54.88 43.14 -3.44
CA LYS A 595 -55.23 43.50 -4.83
C LYS A 595 -56.66 43.09 -5.18
N GLU A 596 -57.13 41.94 -4.71
CA GLU A 596 -58.50 41.48 -4.88
C GLU A 596 -59.50 42.40 -4.15
N LYS A 597 -59.19 42.83 -2.93
CA LYS A 597 -59.96 43.87 -2.21
C LYS A 597 -60.05 45.19 -2.97
N VAL A 598 -59.01 45.57 -3.73
CA VAL A 598 -59.06 46.75 -4.62
C VAL A 598 -59.99 46.54 -5.81
N GLU A 599 -60.03 45.34 -6.40
CA GLU A 599 -60.95 45.04 -7.49
C GLU A 599 -62.41 44.96 -7.03
N GLU A 600 -62.69 44.39 -5.87
CA GLU A 600 -64.05 44.35 -5.29
C GLU A 600 -64.56 45.74 -4.91
N THR A 601 -63.68 46.61 -4.39
CA THR A 601 -64.01 48.01 -4.14
C THR A 601 -64.16 48.82 -5.43
N ASN A 602 -63.47 48.44 -6.52
CA ASN A 602 -63.70 49.00 -7.86
C ASN A 602 -65.05 48.60 -8.47
N LYS A 603 -65.53 47.38 -8.19
CA LYS A 603 -66.81 46.86 -8.72
C LYS A 603 -68.03 47.34 -7.91
N SER A 604 -67.87 47.69 -6.63
CA SER A 604 -69.00 47.85 -5.70
C SER A 604 -69.59 49.27 -5.53
N LYS A 605 -69.08 50.38 -6.11
CA LYS A 605 -69.79 51.69 -6.09
C LYS A 605 -69.17 52.76 -7.00
N LYS A 606 -70.03 53.53 -7.71
CA LYS A 606 -69.72 54.78 -8.43
C LYS A 606 -69.47 55.99 -7.50
N GLU A 607 -69.59 55.82 -6.18
CA GLU A 607 -69.48 56.90 -5.18
C GLU A 607 -68.75 56.44 -3.90
N MET A 608 -67.56 55.83 -4.04
CA MET A 608 -66.59 55.87 -2.94
C MET A 608 -65.58 56.97 -3.19
N LYS A 609 -65.26 57.70 -2.13
CA LYS A 609 -64.33 58.84 -2.16
C LYS A 609 -62.98 58.33 -2.62
N GLU A 610 -62.40 59.00 -3.61
CA GLU A 610 -61.05 58.82 -4.16
C GLU A 610 -59.99 58.57 -3.07
N LYS A 611 -60.21 59.15 -1.87
CA LYS A 611 -59.42 58.95 -0.65
C LYS A 611 -59.32 57.51 -0.13
N GLU A 612 -60.35 56.67 -0.25
CA GLU A 612 -60.27 55.26 0.19
C GLU A 612 -59.45 54.40 -0.79
N LYS A 613 -59.56 54.68 -2.09
CA LYS A 613 -58.68 54.05 -3.09
C LYS A 613 -57.22 54.45 -2.92
N GLU A 614 -56.98 55.73 -2.66
CA GLU A 614 -55.64 56.27 -2.43
C GLU A 614 -55.02 55.69 -1.13
N ALA A 615 -55.84 55.43 -0.10
CA ALA A 615 -55.39 54.78 1.13
C ALA A 615 -55.02 53.30 0.91
N ILE A 616 -55.80 52.54 0.14
CA ILE A 616 -55.50 51.12 -0.14
C ILE A 616 -54.31 51.00 -1.11
N MET A 617 -54.18 51.89 -2.11
CA MET A 617 -52.99 51.96 -2.97
C MET A 617 -51.71 52.28 -2.18
N LYS A 618 -51.78 53.21 -1.23
CA LYS A 618 -50.65 53.47 -0.31
C LYS A 618 -50.31 52.26 0.55
N GLN A 619 -51.31 51.51 1.04
CA GLN A 619 -51.06 50.26 1.76
C GLN A 619 -50.41 49.18 0.88
N ILE A 620 -50.81 49.07 -0.39
CA ILE A 620 -50.17 48.14 -1.34
C ILE A 620 -48.72 48.55 -1.60
N GLU A 621 -48.45 49.83 -1.81
CA GLU A 621 -47.11 50.34 -2.08
C GLU A 621 -46.19 50.23 -0.85
N GLU A 622 -46.73 50.44 0.36
CA GLU A 622 -46.03 50.21 1.63
C GLU A 622 -45.76 48.72 1.87
N GLU A 623 -46.72 47.84 1.59
CA GLU A 623 -46.52 46.39 1.68
C GLU A 623 -45.53 45.88 0.62
N GLU A 624 -45.56 46.39 -0.62
CA GLU A 624 -44.59 46.03 -1.67
C GLU A 624 -43.18 46.50 -1.30
N LYS A 625 -43.01 47.72 -0.76
CA LYS A 625 -41.72 48.21 -0.24
C LYS A 625 -41.22 47.40 0.96
N ARG A 626 -42.12 47.02 1.89
CA ARG A 626 -41.78 46.11 2.99
C ARG A 626 -41.40 44.73 2.50
N LEU A 627 -42.05 44.23 1.45
CA LEU A 627 -41.76 42.94 0.85
C LEU A 627 -40.40 42.94 0.14
N GLU A 628 -40.01 44.03 -0.51
CA GLU A 628 -38.66 44.21 -1.07
C GLU A 628 -37.58 44.38 -0.01
N ALA A 629 -37.83 45.17 1.04
CA ALA A 629 -36.91 45.34 2.16
C ALA A 629 -36.66 44.02 2.89
N ASP A 630 -37.73 43.26 3.19
CA ASP A 630 -37.59 41.96 3.84
C ASP A 630 -36.97 40.91 2.91
N LYS A 631 -37.20 40.95 1.59
CA LYS A 631 -36.47 40.11 0.64
C LYS A 631 -34.96 40.38 0.70
N LYS A 632 -34.56 41.65 0.71
CA LYS A 632 -33.15 42.03 0.82
C LYS A 632 -32.55 41.60 2.15
N GLN A 633 -33.26 41.84 3.25
CA GLN A 633 -32.80 41.48 4.58
C GLN A 633 -32.70 39.96 4.76
N GLN A 634 -33.67 39.19 4.26
CA GLN A 634 -33.64 37.73 4.30
C GLN A 634 -32.53 37.15 3.42
N LEU A 635 -32.27 37.72 2.23
CA LEU A 635 -31.12 37.31 1.40
C LEU A 635 -29.78 37.58 2.09
N GLN A 636 -29.69 38.68 2.85
CA GLN A 636 -28.51 39.04 3.60
C GLN A 636 -28.31 38.09 4.80
N ASP A 637 -29.36 37.80 5.57
CA ASP A 637 -29.34 36.81 6.66
C ASP A 637 -28.97 35.42 6.14
N LEU A 638 -29.46 35.05 4.95
CA LEU A 638 -29.13 33.78 4.30
C LEU A 638 -27.64 33.73 3.92
N ARG A 639 -27.12 34.82 3.33
CA ARG A 639 -25.70 34.91 3.00
C ARG A 639 -24.82 34.82 4.25
N GLU A 640 -25.18 35.52 5.32
CA GLU A 640 -24.43 35.47 6.59
C GLU A 640 -24.50 34.09 7.24
N ARG A 641 -25.66 33.42 7.25
CA ARG A 641 -25.79 32.06 7.78
C ARG A 641 -25.06 31.03 6.95
N VAL A 642 -25.22 31.04 5.62
CA VAL A 642 -24.49 30.12 4.72
C VAL A 642 -22.99 30.34 4.86
N SER A 643 -22.53 31.59 4.93
CA SER A 643 -21.14 31.96 5.25
C SER A 643 -20.69 31.37 6.59
N SER A 644 -21.51 31.49 7.65
CA SER A 644 -21.16 30.98 8.98
C SER A 644 -21.12 29.45 9.04
N GLU A 645 -22.06 28.77 8.36
CA GLU A 645 -22.12 27.31 8.29
C GLU A 645 -21.00 26.74 7.44
N THR A 646 -20.66 27.39 6.31
CA THR A 646 -19.48 27.02 5.51
C THR A 646 -18.19 27.27 6.28
N ALA A 647 -18.05 28.38 7.01
CA ALA A 647 -16.90 28.63 7.87
C ALA A 647 -16.79 27.60 9.02
N ALA A 648 -17.92 27.21 9.62
CA ALA A 648 -17.94 26.18 10.66
C ALA A 648 -17.60 24.79 10.12
N ALA A 649 -18.11 24.43 8.93
CA ALA A 649 -17.79 23.18 8.26
C ALA A 649 -16.31 23.11 7.83
N LEU A 650 -15.77 24.21 7.26
CA LEU A 650 -14.35 24.33 6.94
C LEU A 650 -13.48 24.26 8.20
N GLY A 651 -13.87 24.92 9.29
CA GLY A 651 -13.16 24.85 10.56
C GLY A 651 -13.14 23.44 11.17
N GLU A 652 -14.24 22.68 11.05
CA GLU A 652 -14.29 21.28 11.47
C GLU A 652 -13.42 20.39 10.57
N GLN A 653 -13.42 20.64 9.25
CA GLN A 653 -12.56 19.93 8.30
C GLN A 653 -11.07 20.23 8.54
N GLU A 654 -10.69 21.48 8.78
CA GLU A 654 -9.34 21.89 9.17
C GLU A 654 -8.92 21.25 10.50
N ARG A 655 -9.83 21.18 11.47
CA ARG A 655 -9.55 20.53 12.77
C ARG A 655 -9.34 19.03 12.62
N GLN A 656 -10.06 18.37 11.71
CA GLN A 656 -9.89 16.95 11.40
C GLN A 656 -8.62 16.68 10.58
N LEU A 657 -8.32 17.50 9.58
CA LEU A 657 -7.04 17.49 8.87
C LEU A 657 -5.88 17.74 9.84
N GLY A 658 -6.02 18.68 10.76
CA GLY A 658 -5.07 18.95 11.83
C GLY A 658 -4.86 17.75 12.76
N LEU A 659 -5.91 17.00 13.10
CA LEU A 659 -5.80 15.74 13.86
C LEU A 659 -5.10 14.63 13.07
N LEU A 660 -5.33 14.55 11.76
CA LEU A 660 -4.69 13.59 10.85
C LEU A 660 -3.20 13.90 10.67
N ILE A 661 -2.87 15.17 10.42
CA ILE A 661 -1.49 15.68 10.38
C ILE A 661 -0.82 15.45 11.73
N ALA A 662 -1.48 15.77 12.85
CA ALA A 662 -0.94 15.51 14.18
C ALA A 662 -0.71 14.01 14.43
N ARG A 663 -1.59 13.11 13.97
CA ARG A 663 -1.37 11.65 14.05
C ARG A 663 -0.20 11.18 13.19
N LEU A 664 -0.08 11.67 11.96
CA LEU A 664 1.04 11.39 11.06
C LEU A 664 2.36 11.89 11.64
N GLN A 665 2.38 13.12 12.16
CA GLN A 665 3.52 13.72 12.84
C GLN A 665 3.86 12.99 14.14
N VAL A 666 2.87 12.56 14.94
CA VAL A 666 3.12 11.71 16.12
C VAL A 666 3.64 10.34 15.70
N GLY A 667 3.17 9.77 14.59
CA GLY A 667 3.71 8.53 14.02
C GLY A 667 5.16 8.67 13.58
N GLN A 668 5.49 9.74 12.86
CA GLN A 668 6.87 10.10 12.49
C GLN A 668 7.73 10.40 13.71
N ALA A 669 7.26 11.19 14.68
CA ALA A 669 7.96 11.50 15.92
C ALA A 669 8.17 10.25 16.79
N ARG A 670 7.24 9.29 16.78
CA ARG A 670 7.40 8.00 17.46
C ARG A 670 8.45 7.14 16.78
N ARG A 671 8.49 7.11 15.44
CA ARG A 671 9.56 6.45 14.67
C ARG A 671 10.92 7.09 14.98
N LEU A 672 11.01 8.43 14.95
CA LEU A 672 12.22 9.17 15.28
C LEU A 672 12.65 8.99 16.75
N ALA A 673 11.73 8.96 17.71
CA ALA A 673 12.06 8.75 19.12
C ALA A 673 12.48 7.29 19.42
N ILE A 674 12.00 6.32 18.63
CA ILE A 674 12.49 4.94 18.68
C ILE A 674 13.92 4.90 18.16
N ILE A 675 14.20 5.55 17.02
CA ILE A 675 15.55 5.68 16.46
C ILE A 675 16.49 6.38 17.46
N GLU A 676 16.08 7.52 18.03
CA GLU A 676 16.90 8.26 19.01
C GLU A 676 17.16 7.46 20.29
N LYS A 677 16.19 6.64 20.73
CA LYS A 677 16.41 5.72 21.85
C LYS A 677 17.40 4.62 21.48
N GLN A 678 17.27 4.04 20.29
CA GLN A 678 18.20 3.03 19.77
C GLN A 678 19.61 3.61 19.69
N ASP A 679 19.77 4.83 19.16
CA ASP A 679 21.06 5.54 19.07
C ASP A 679 21.66 5.86 20.44
N LYS A 680 20.84 6.27 21.43
CA LYS A 680 21.31 6.48 22.80
C LYS A 680 21.77 5.19 23.46
N THR A 681 21.03 4.09 23.30
CA THR A 681 21.50 2.79 23.79
C THR A 681 22.77 2.34 23.09
N ILE A 682 22.91 2.56 21.77
CA ILE A 682 24.14 2.25 21.05
C ILE A 682 25.32 3.06 21.62
N LYS A 683 25.15 4.37 21.84
CA LYS A 683 26.19 5.22 22.46
C LYS A 683 26.53 4.84 23.91
N GLU A 684 25.54 4.55 24.74
CA GLU A 684 25.78 4.09 26.12
C GLU A 684 26.56 2.77 26.14
N LEU A 685 26.32 1.90 25.16
CA LEU A 685 27.05 0.64 25.01
C LEU A 685 28.46 0.86 24.48
N GLU A 686 28.65 1.76 23.50
CA GLU A 686 29.98 2.18 23.05
C GLU A 686 30.81 2.76 24.21
N ASP A 687 30.21 3.64 25.03
CA ASP A 687 30.85 4.23 26.20
C ASP A 687 31.15 3.17 27.29
N GLN A 688 30.28 2.18 27.49
CA GLN A 688 30.55 1.06 28.39
C GLN A 688 31.71 0.19 27.89
N LEU A 689 31.76 -0.07 26.58
CA LEU A 689 32.84 -0.84 25.96
C LEU A 689 34.19 -0.10 26.12
N VAL A 690 34.21 1.20 25.82
CA VAL A 690 35.40 2.06 25.97
C VAL A 690 35.85 2.13 27.43
N ASN A 691 34.91 2.27 28.38
CA ASN A 691 35.24 2.31 29.81
C ASN A 691 35.73 0.96 30.35
N HIS A 692 35.22 -0.16 29.85
CA HIS A 692 35.71 -1.49 30.20
C HIS A 692 37.12 -1.73 29.65
N VAL A 693 37.36 -1.42 28.38
CA VAL A 693 38.69 -1.49 27.75
C VAL A 693 39.68 -0.58 28.45
N ALA A 694 39.26 0.63 28.87
CA ALA A 694 40.11 1.55 29.61
C ALA A 694 40.39 1.11 31.07
N LYS A 695 39.45 0.42 31.72
CA LYS A 695 39.64 -0.15 33.07
C LYS A 695 40.59 -1.34 33.06
N ASP A 696 40.49 -2.18 32.04
CA ASP A 696 41.36 -3.36 31.89
C ASP A 696 42.77 -2.97 31.39
N ALA A 697 42.89 -1.87 30.64
CA ALA A 697 44.18 -1.28 30.25
C ALA A 697 44.85 -0.43 31.35
N GLY A 698 44.14 -0.09 32.43
CA GLY A 698 44.58 0.85 33.47
C GLY A 698 45.11 0.21 34.77
N GLY A 699 45.15 -1.11 34.86
CA GLY A 699 45.69 -1.83 36.02
C GLY A 699 47.22 -1.95 35.97
N ASP A 700 47.93 -0.96 36.52
CA ASP A 700 49.38 -0.96 36.75
C ASP A 700 49.80 -1.93 37.89
N GLN A 701 49.36 -3.19 37.81
CA GLN A 701 49.82 -4.26 38.70
C GLN A 701 50.01 -5.56 37.92
N GLY A 702 51.25 -5.76 37.47
CA GLY A 702 51.90 -7.08 37.35
C GLY A 702 51.20 -8.11 36.48
N LEU A 703 51.32 -7.96 35.16
CA LEU A 703 51.06 -9.02 34.17
C LEU A 703 52.39 -9.66 33.77
N ASP A 704 52.88 -10.54 34.65
CA ASP A 704 53.68 -11.68 34.22
C ASP A 704 52.82 -12.92 34.52
N GLU A 705 52.55 -13.71 33.48
CA GLU A 705 51.98 -15.06 33.53
C GLU A 705 50.49 -15.20 33.92
N VAL A 706 49.57 -14.71 33.08
CA VAL A 706 48.28 -15.39 32.87
C VAL A 706 48.01 -15.47 31.36
N ASP A 707 48.03 -16.70 30.85
CA ASP A 707 47.99 -17.09 29.44
C ASP A 707 46.56 -17.09 28.89
N GLY A 708 45.89 -15.93 28.96
CA GLY A 708 44.55 -15.69 28.44
C GLY A 708 44.46 -14.25 27.99
N GLY A 709 44.64 -14.01 26.68
CA GLY A 709 44.71 -12.67 26.12
C GLY A 709 43.41 -11.88 26.33
N PRO A 710 43.48 -10.52 26.38
CA PRO A 710 42.31 -9.66 26.52
C PRO A 710 41.23 -9.86 25.44
N SER A 711 41.50 -10.59 24.35
CA SER A 711 40.54 -10.96 23.32
C SER A 711 39.45 -11.91 23.82
N ASP A 712 39.79 -12.94 24.61
CA ASP A 712 38.81 -13.94 25.06
C ASP A 712 37.80 -13.36 26.06
N VAL A 713 38.25 -12.39 26.86
CA VAL A 713 37.38 -11.64 27.79
C VAL A 713 36.47 -10.71 27.00
N VAL A 714 36.97 -10.05 25.95
CA VAL A 714 36.17 -9.21 25.07
C VAL A 714 35.15 -10.04 24.29
N ASP A 715 35.52 -11.22 23.80
CA ASP A 715 34.61 -12.12 23.07
C ASP A 715 33.56 -12.74 23.99
N ALA A 716 33.93 -13.14 25.22
CA ALA A 716 32.97 -13.57 26.23
C ALA A 716 31.99 -12.45 26.62
N ILE A 717 32.47 -11.20 26.72
CA ILE A 717 31.63 -10.02 26.96
C ILE A 717 30.72 -9.75 25.76
N LEU A 718 31.22 -9.87 24.52
CA LEU A 718 30.43 -9.70 23.30
C LEU A 718 29.34 -10.76 23.18
N VAL A 719 29.62 -12.03 23.50
CA VAL A 719 28.63 -13.12 23.50
C VAL A 719 27.60 -12.93 24.62
N GLN A 720 28.04 -12.56 25.83
CA GLN A 720 27.15 -12.24 26.93
C GLN A 720 26.26 -11.03 26.61
N HIS A 721 26.82 -10.02 25.94
CA HIS A 721 26.12 -8.83 25.48
C HIS A 721 25.08 -9.19 24.41
N GLN A 722 25.44 -10.04 23.44
CA GLN A 722 24.52 -10.49 22.40
C GLN A 722 23.33 -11.25 22.97
N ASN A 723 23.58 -12.13 23.95
CA ASN A 723 22.52 -12.84 24.68
C ASN A 723 21.62 -11.88 25.49
N GLN A 724 22.18 -10.81 26.07
CA GLN A 724 21.40 -9.79 26.78
C GLN A 724 20.57 -8.93 25.83
N VAL A 725 21.10 -8.58 24.66
CA VAL A 725 20.38 -7.86 23.61
C VAL A 725 19.24 -8.70 23.06
N GLU A 726 19.46 -10.00 22.81
CA GLU A 726 18.41 -10.93 22.37
C GLU A 726 17.30 -11.07 23.43
N GLN A 727 17.66 -11.24 24.71
CA GLN A 727 16.68 -11.25 25.81
C GLN A 727 15.92 -9.92 25.96
N LEU A 728 16.57 -8.79 25.73
CA LEU A 728 15.93 -7.47 25.74
C LEU A 728 14.98 -7.30 24.56
N GLN A 729 15.36 -7.78 23.37
CA GLN A 729 14.50 -7.79 22.19
C GLN A 729 13.27 -8.66 22.41
N ASP A 730 13.42 -9.87 22.94
CA ASP A 730 12.30 -10.77 23.27
C ASP A 730 11.36 -10.12 24.30
N ARG A 731 11.91 -9.50 25.35
CA ARG A 731 11.09 -8.78 26.34
C ARG A 731 10.39 -7.55 25.76
N MET A 732 11.05 -6.81 24.89
CA MET A 732 10.44 -5.68 24.20
C MET A 732 9.32 -6.14 23.27
N GLU A 733 9.49 -7.27 22.59
CA GLU A 733 8.49 -7.87 21.72
C GLU A 733 7.29 -8.37 22.55
N GLU A 734 7.51 -9.06 23.67
CA GLU A 734 6.44 -9.44 24.61
C GLU A 734 5.68 -8.22 25.15
N VAL A 735 6.38 -7.15 25.55
CA VAL A 735 5.74 -5.92 26.05
C VAL A 735 4.95 -5.24 24.95
N LYS A 736 5.45 -5.24 23.72
CA LYS A 736 4.76 -4.70 22.55
C LYS A 736 3.51 -5.52 22.22
N GLU A 737 3.59 -6.84 22.23
CA GLU A 737 2.44 -7.73 22.05
C GLU A 737 1.39 -7.50 23.14
N ARG A 738 1.79 -7.40 24.43
CA ARG A 738 0.86 -7.09 25.52
C ARG A 738 0.22 -5.71 25.37
N GLN A 739 0.98 -4.70 24.95
CA GLN A 739 0.44 -3.36 24.68
C GLN A 739 -0.53 -3.38 23.49
N GLU A 740 -0.23 -4.14 22.46
CA GLU A 740 -1.07 -4.29 21.27
C GLU A 740 -2.38 -5.01 21.62
N GLN A 741 -2.31 -6.11 22.37
CA GLN A 741 -3.48 -6.81 22.92
C GLN A 741 -4.33 -5.86 23.78
N MET A 742 -3.71 -5.11 24.70
CA MET A 742 -4.43 -4.14 25.53
C MET A 742 -5.08 -3.01 24.71
N LEU A 743 -4.44 -2.56 23.63
CA LEU A 743 -5.01 -1.57 22.71
C LEU A 743 -6.16 -2.14 21.90
N GLN A 744 -6.05 -3.38 21.42
CA GLN A 744 -7.13 -4.09 20.73
C GLN A 744 -8.34 -4.29 21.65
N GLU A 745 -8.13 -4.73 22.89
CA GLU A 745 -9.20 -4.86 23.89
C GLU A 745 -9.86 -3.50 24.18
N LYS A 746 -9.08 -2.43 24.34
CA LYS A 746 -9.61 -1.07 24.53
C LYS A 746 -10.41 -0.58 23.32
N LEU A 747 -9.97 -0.91 22.10
CA LEU A 747 -10.69 -0.57 20.87
C LEU A 747 -12.01 -1.32 20.76
N GLN A 748 -12.00 -2.64 21.02
CA GLN A 748 -13.21 -3.47 21.05
C GLN A 748 -14.17 -2.98 22.13
N ALA A 749 -13.69 -2.68 23.34
CA ALA A 749 -14.50 -2.13 24.41
C ALA A 749 -15.13 -0.77 24.03
N LYS A 750 -14.38 0.11 23.35
CA LYS A 750 -14.92 1.38 22.82
C LYS A 750 -15.96 1.16 21.73
N GLN A 751 -15.77 0.19 20.83
CA GLN A 751 -16.75 -0.15 19.80
C GLN A 751 -18.04 -0.70 20.42
N ILE A 752 -17.93 -1.60 21.40
CA ILE A 752 -19.08 -2.13 22.15
C ILE A 752 -19.81 -1.00 22.88
N LYS A 753 -19.08 -0.07 23.52
CA LYS A 753 -19.69 1.09 24.17
C LYS A 753 -20.42 2.00 23.18
N LYS A 754 -19.81 2.32 22.04
CA LYS A 754 -20.47 3.10 20.98
C LYS A 754 -21.73 2.41 20.44
N LYS A 755 -21.69 1.09 20.23
CA LYS A 755 -22.88 0.31 19.81
C LYS A 755 -24.01 0.42 20.82
N ARG A 756 -23.72 0.22 22.12
CA ARG A 756 -24.71 0.40 23.19
C ARG A 756 -25.26 1.83 23.25
N ASP A 757 -24.41 2.84 23.07
CA ASP A 757 -24.85 4.24 23.08
C ASP A 757 -25.76 4.55 21.88
N ILE A 758 -25.52 3.94 20.72
CA ILE A 758 -26.39 4.05 19.53
C ILE A 758 -27.70 3.30 19.74
N GLU A 759 -27.66 2.07 20.25
CA GLU A 759 -28.87 1.30 20.59
C GLU A 759 -29.76 2.05 21.57
N ASN A 760 -29.18 2.60 22.65
CA ASN A 760 -29.91 3.42 23.62
C ASN A 760 -30.51 4.70 23.00
N LYS A 761 -29.85 5.30 21.99
CA LYS A 761 -30.41 6.46 21.27
C LYS A 761 -31.55 6.06 20.35
N LEU A 762 -31.39 4.98 19.59
CA LEU A 762 -32.43 4.43 18.73
C LEU A 762 -33.65 3.99 19.54
N GLU A 763 -33.46 3.40 20.72
CA GLU A 763 -34.55 3.01 21.60
C GLU A 763 -35.32 4.23 22.13
N LYS A 764 -34.61 5.31 22.52
CA LYS A 764 -35.24 6.59 22.90
C LYS A 764 -35.98 7.25 21.75
N GLU A 765 -35.41 7.26 20.55
CA GLU A 765 -36.05 7.78 19.34
C GLU A 765 -37.31 6.97 18.99
N ALA A 766 -37.22 5.64 19.03
CA ALA A 766 -38.36 4.75 18.84
C ALA A 766 -39.46 4.97 19.89
N GLU A 767 -39.11 5.23 21.14
CA GLU A 767 -40.07 5.52 22.21
C GLU A 767 -40.78 6.88 21.99
N VAL A 768 -40.04 7.89 21.51
CA VAL A 768 -40.60 9.20 21.14
C VAL A 768 -41.53 9.09 19.93
N ASP A 769 -41.12 8.35 18.91
CA ASP A 769 -41.92 8.14 17.70
C ASP A 769 -43.17 7.30 18.01
N TRP A 770 -43.05 6.28 18.85
CA TRP A 770 -44.20 5.52 19.34
C TRP A 770 -45.18 6.41 20.12
N LYS A 771 -44.68 7.31 20.97
CA LYS A 771 -45.52 8.31 21.67
C LYS A 771 -46.19 9.28 20.70
N LYS A 772 -45.49 9.76 19.67
CA LYS A 772 -46.06 10.63 18.61
C LYS A 772 -47.10 9.91 17.76
N GLN A 773 -46.87 8.64 17.42
CA GLN A 773 -47.81 7.84 16.65
C GLN A 773 -49.07 7.55 17.47
N ARG A 774 -48.93 7.32 18.78
CA ARG A 774 -50.05 7.17 19.71
C ARG A 774 -50.86 8.46 19.86
N SER A 775 -50.22 9.63 19.95
CA SER A 775 -50.94 10.91 20.01
C SER A 775 -51.64 11.26 18.68
N ARG A 776 -51.03 10.95 17.54
CA ARG A 776 -51.68 11.07 16.22
C ARG A 776 -52.88 10.13 16.07
N GLY A 777 -52.77 8.89 16.54
CA GLY A 777 -53.87 7.93 16.54
C GLY A 777 -55.02 8.32 17.48
N ALA A 778 -54.73 8.99 18.59
CA ALA A 778 -55.75 9.55 19.48
C ALA A 778 -56.53 10.70 18.80
N GLY A 779 -55.82 11.64 18.15
CA GLY A 779 -56.47 12.74 17.42
C GLY A 779 -57.29 12.26 16.21
N GLN A 780 -56.85 11.23 15.49
CA GLN A 780 -57.64 10.64 14.41
C GLN A 780 -58.92 9.95 14.91
N ARG A 781 -58.89 9.30 16.08
CA ARG A 781 -60.11 8.72 16.68
C ARG A 781 -61.09 9.77 17.15
N GLU A 782 -60.60 10.89 17.66
CA GLU A 782 -61.42 12.01 18.12
C GLU A 782 -62.12 12.70 16.94
N LEU A 783 -61.39 12.92 15.83
CA LEU A 783 -61.98 13.38 14.56
C LEU A 783 -63.02 12.41 14.01
N LEU A 784 -62.73 11.10 14.03
CA LEU A 784 -63.67 10.09 13.54
C LEU A 784 -64.94 10.03 14.41
N ASN A 785 -64.80 10.20 15.73
CA ASN A 785 -65.95 10.25 16.64
C ASN A 785 -66.79 11.51 16.41
N GLN A 786 -66.16 12.68 16.19
CA GLN A 786 -66.89 13.91 15.85
C GLN A 786 -67.64 13.76 14.52
N GLU A 787 -67.01 13.19 13.50
CA GLU A 787 -67.64 12.97 12.19
C GLU A 787 -68.82 11.99 12.31
N LEU A 788 -68.68 10.94 13.13
CA LEU A 788 -69.76 9.99 13.41
C LEU A 788 -70.91 10.62 14.21
N GLU A 789 -70.61 11.50 15.16
CA GLU A 789 -71.60 12.26 15.93
C GLU A 789 -72.37 13.24 15.03
N GLU A 790 -71.68 13.96 14.13
CA GLU A 790 -72.30 14.83 13.14
C GLU A 790 -73.21 14.07 12.16
N GLU A 791 -72.77 12.89 11.71
CA GLU A 791 -73.56 12.04 10.81
C GLU A 791 -74.80 11.48 11.53
N LEU A 792 -74.66 11.06 12.80
CA LEU A 792 -75.78 10.64 13.64
C LEU A 792 -76.78 11.77 13.87
N HIS A 793 -76.31 13.00 14.10
CA HIS A 793 -77.15 14.19 14.22
C HIS A 793 -77.93 14.48 12.93
N ARG A 794 -77.28 14.38 11.76
CA ARG A 794 -77.97 14.52 10.46
C ARG A 794 -79.04 13.47 10.26
N GLU A 795 -78.75 12.20 10.55
CA GLU A 795 -79.76 11.13 10.42
C GLU A 795 -80.96 11.35 11.36
N LEU A 796 -80.71 11.78 12.60
CA LEU A 796 -81.77 12.11 13.55
C LEU A 796 -82.63 13.28 13.07
N ASP A 797 -82.03 14.33 12.51
CA ASP A 797 -82.75 15.47 11.96
C ASP A 797 -83.58 15.08 10.72
N GLU A 798 -83.05 14.23 9.85
CA GLU A 798 -83.81 13.70 8.71
C GLU A 798 -84.97 12.82 9.17
N ARG A 799 -84.76 11.94 10.16
CA ARG A 799 -85.84 11.16 10.76
C ARG A 799 -86.88 12.03 11.44
N LYS A 800 -86.47 13.09 12.15
CA LYS A 800 -87.37 14.08 12.75
C LYS A 800 -88.21 14.76 11.67
N LYS A 801 -87.58 15.23 10.58
CA LYS A 801 -88.28 15.84 9.42
C LYS A 801 -89.26 14.88 8.75
N ASN A 802 -88.87 13.62 8.57
CA ASN A 802 -89.72 12.59 7.97
C ASN A 802 -90.90 12.22 8.88
N PHE A 803 -90.65 12.12 10.19
CA PHE A 803 -91.70 11.90 11.19
C PHE A 803 -92.68 13.07 11.24
N LEU A 804 -92.18 14.30 11.30
CA LEU A 804 -93.01 15.51 11.25
C LEU A 804 -93.85 15.57 9.96
N ALA A 805 -93.28 15.19 8.82
CA ALA A 805 -94.02 15.10 7.57
C ALA A 805 -95.13 14.05 7.61
N GLN A 806 -94.87 12.86 8.18
CA GLN A 806 -95.88 11.81 8.34
C GLN A 806 -97.00 12.23 9.30
N VAL A 807 -96.66 12.86 10.44
CA VAL A 807 -97.65 13.31 11.42
C VAL A 807 -98.47 14.49 10.86
N ALA A 808 -97.86 15.40 10.11
CA ALA A 808 -98.59 16.49 9.43
C ALA A 808 -99.63 15.95 8.43
N VAL A 809 -99.29 14.90 7.67
CA VAL A 809 -100.23 14.22 6.76
C VAL A 809 -101.40 13.59 7.52
N ILE A 810 -101.16 13.00 8.68
CA ILE A 810 -102.20 12.38 9.51
C ILE A 810 -103.08 13.43 10.20
N GLY A 811 -102.47 14.53 10.67
CA GLY A 811 -103.14 15.56 11.46
C GLY A 811 -103.94 16.60 10.65
N LYS A 812 -103.78 16.67 9.32
CA LYS A 812 -104.27 17.78 8.48
C LYS A 812 -103.84 19.17 8.96
N VAL A 813 -102.67 19.25 9.60
CA VAL A 813 -102.02 20.48 10.04
C VAL A 813 -100.87 20.76 9.09
N SER A 814 -100.60 22.04 8.77
CA SER A 814 -99.51 22.36 7.86
C SER A 814 -98.16 21.97 8.47
N LYS A 815 -97.18 21.66 7.61
CA LYS A 815 -95.83 21.24 8.04
C LYS A 815 -95.15 22.30 8.93
N ASP A 816 -95.44 23.57 8.66
CA ASP A 816 -94.85 24.71 9.37
C ASP A 816 -95.51 24.91 10.75
N GLU A 817 -96.84 24.76 10.86
CA GLU A 817 -97.55 24.81 12.16
C GLU A 817 -97.15 23.64 13.08
N MET A 818 -96.88 22.45 12.53
CA MET A 818 -96.41 21.29 13.30
C MET A 818 -94.96 21.44 13.77
N ALA A 819 -94.09 22.06 12.95
CA ALA A 819 -92.73 22.38 13.36
C ALA A 819 -92.73 23.41 14.51
N GLU A 820 -93.58 24.43 14.42
CA GLU A 820 -93.71 25.47 15.44
C GLU A 820 -94.30 24.94 16.76
N LEU A 821 -95.25 24.00 16.70
CA LEU A 821 -95.79 23.30 17.89
C LEU A 821 -94.74 22.44 18.59
N VAL A 822 -93.90 21.72 17.83
CA VAL A 822 -92.85 20.87 18.39
C VAL A 822 -91.72 21.71 18.97
N ASP A 823 -91.31 22.79 18.31
CA ASP A 823 -90.28 23.67 18.85
C ASP A 823 -90.79 24.44 20.08
N ASN A 824 -92.07 24.84 20.12
CA ASN A 824 -92.70 25.42 21.32
C ASN A 824 -92.82 24.42 22.49
N ALA A 825 -93.08 23.13 22.20
CA ALA A 825 -93.11 22.08 23.22
C ALA A 825 -91.71 21.74 23.77
N VAL A 826 -90.68 21.79 22.92
CA VAL A 826 -89.27 21.59 23.32
C VAL A 826 -88.75 22.77 24.14
N ILE A 827 -89.10 24.01 23.77
CA ILE A 827 -88.72 25.22 24.54
C ILE A 827 -89.50 25.32 25.87
N GLY A 828 -90.74 24.83 25.91
CA GLY A 828 -91.54 24.77 27.14
C GLY A 828 -91.03 23.74 28.18
N GLY A 829 -90.31 22.70 27.74
CA GLY A 829 -89.72 21.68 28.62
C GLY A 829 -88.37 22.08 29.24
N SER A 830 -87.73 23.16 28.79
CA SER A 830 -86.41 23.60 29.29
C SER A 830 -86.48 24.73 30.34
N MET A 831 -87.67 25.03 30.89
CA MET A 831 -87.84 25.98 32.00
C MET A 831 -88.20 25.32 33.35
N GLU A 832 -88.27 24.00 33.43
CA GLU A 832 -88.38 23.25 34.69
C GLU A 832 -87.24 22.22 34.78
N GLU A 833 -85.99 22.69 34.90
CA GLU A 833 -84.89 21.99 35.58
C GLU A 833 -83.79 22.96 36.01
#